data_AF-A0A0H4WZR8-F1
#
_entry.id   AF-A0A0H4WZR8-F1
#
_cell.length_a   1.000
_cell.length_b   1.000
_cell.length_c   1.000
_cell.angle_alpha   90.00
_cell.angle_beta   90.00
_cell.angle_gamma   90.00
#
_symmetry.space_group_name_H-M   'P 1'
#
loop_
_entity.id
_entity.type
_entity.pdbx_description
1 polymer ?
#
loop_
_entity_poly.entity_id
_entity_poly.type
_entity_poly.pdbx_seq_one_letter_code
_entity_poly.pdbx_strand_id
1 'polypeptide(L)'
;MMMFLPLGVDETELDRLPRVSITIAALCAVIFFITWVIPSEPLGVGESDLRSLLEQSLVHPDLEFPPACAERLLSEGGRGLVTTLRARIEAPADFVNVAQRQQALDERCQELLASQESSLLWRLSLVPARGLVQPGWLTYMFLHFGWMHLLGNLLFFYVASLLLEDAWGRPLFAGFYLAGGLFAGVAHYALDTSSEALMVGASGAVAACMGAFCLRFAQRRVRIGYFIWVLKIFRGTFPVPGWLWAGLWFGNEVLNYFVWGNNTGVAVMAHIGGFAFGFAGASLLRVTHLEERVVAPALAAKQGGWVADPRLAEAQAALDRGDLTAAREGFTRLLKSQPDQVDAMLALGRMELENGETQAGMTRVERGLQTLAGRASADAVWFAIEALGPLFAIDKVRPASAWRLAQALDTEDAPPTAVETTEALYGVAGSGSGAIAVRALIRAAELRLARTQDPERAAEYLALAKPRLTGEAATLAGRVQELDAEVERWVEDGAWRRRDAAPTTAVETPPAPPRIIPCRIVGLTDMALSVEAATGQRRTLAMTEVLAIAVGLLPLAGPPGTPPRQTVLTDLVVSWGDAGEGPTVLRVNIVGLALNHFYPGVPPKEAYARFLADMLARTNANALPDVSSLKQGQYPRFNSEAELSQHFYGMSAAAA
;
A
#
# COMPACT_ATOMS: atom_id res chain seq x y z
N MET A 1 -5.47 4.50 36.78
CA MET A 1 -5.78 5.10 35.47
C MET A 1 -5.09 4.28 34.38
N MET A 2 -5.86 3.67 33.48
CA MET A 2 -5.37 2.98 32.29
C MET A 2 -5.36 3.98 31.14
N MET A 3 -4.21 4.17 30.49
CA MET A 3 -4.04 5.14 29.41
C MET A 3 -3.77 4.38 28.11
N PHE A 4 -4.52 4.69 27.05
CA PHE A 4 -4.35 4.14 25.70
C PHE A 4 -3.83 5.25 24.78
N LEU A 5 -2.69 5.03 24.13
CA LEU A 5 -2.04 6.01 23.26
C LEU A 5 -1.81 5.41 21.87
N PRO A 6 -2.25 6.06 20.79
CA PRO A 6 -1.92 5.63 19.44
C PRO A 6 -0.46 5.99 19.15
N LEU A 7 0.40 4.99 19.09
CA LEU A 7 1.85 5.16 18.92
C LEU A 7 2.29 5.27 17.45
N GLY A 8 1.39 4.97 16.53
CA GLY A 8 1.65 4.92 15.10
C GLY A 8 0.74 3.92 14.42
N VAL A 9 0.94 3.75 13.12
CA VAL A 9 0.28 2.72 12.31
C VAL A 9 1.33 1.66 11.99
N ASP A 10 0.96 0.39 12.08
CA ASP A 10 1.85 -0.72 11.71
C ASP A 10 2.13 -0.68 10.20
N GLU A 11 3.36 -1.04 9.81
CA GLU A 11 3.76 -1.22 8.41
C GLU A 11 3.64 0.03 7.53
N THR A 12 3.91 1.20 8.12
CA THR A 12 3.94 2.47 7.38
C THR A 12 5.36 2.87 7.02
N GLU A 13 5.73 2.58 5.78
CA GLU A 13 6.73 3.37 5.06
C GLU A 13 6.00 4.51 4.33
N LEU A 14 6.47 5.73 4.53
CA LEU A 14 5.98 6.89 3.78
C LEU A 14 6.79 6.98 2.49
N ASP A 15 6.13 7.02 1.34
CA ASP A 15 6.82 7.16 0.06
C ASP A 15 7.45 8.56 -0.08
N ARG A 16 7.00 9.52 0.75
CA ARG A 16 7.40 10.93 0.70
C ARG A 16 7.60 11.51 2.08
N LEU A 17 8.50 12.50 2.17
CA LEU A 17 8.61 13.36 3.33
C LEU A 17 7.33 14.24 3.46
N PRO A 18 6.58 14.12 4.57
CA PRO A 18 5.30 14.79 4.78
C PRO A 18 5.52 16.24 5.24
N ARG A 19 5.93 17.09 4.29
CA ARG A 19 6.33 18.48 4.56
C ARG A 19 5.17 19.31 5.11
N VAL A 20 3.94 19.07 4.67
CA VAL A 20 2.78 19.85 5.12
C VAL A 20 2.47 19.51 6.57
N SER A 21 2.36 18.23 6.93
CA SER A 21 2.16 17.79 8.30
C SER A 21 3.28 18.25 9.23
N ILE A 22 4.54 18.15 8.80
CA ILE A 22 5.68 18.67 9.60
C ILE A 22 5.55 20.19 9.80
N THR A 23 5.18 20.93 8.75
CA THR A 23 5.02 22.40 8.83
C THR A 23 3.88 22.78 9.77
N ILE A 24 2.73 22.09 9.69
CA ILE A 24 1.59 22.32 10.59
C ILE A 24 1.98 22.03 12.04
N ALA A 25 2.64 20.88 12.30
CA ALA A 25 3.08 20.52 13.65
C ALA A 25 4.09 21.54 14.22
N ALA A 26 5.06 21.98 13.39
CA ALA A 26 6.02 23.00 13.76
C ALA A 26 5.33 24.34 14.05
N LEU A 27 4.35 24.74 13.24
CA LEU A 27 3.59 25.97 13.44
C LEU A 27 2.79 25.92 14.74
N CYS A 28 2.11 24.81 15.04
CA CYS A 28 1.43 24.59 16.33
C CYS A 28 2.39 24.71 17.52
N ALA A 29 3.60 24.13 17.41
CA ALA A 29 4.60 24.22 18.46
C ALA A 29 5.10 25.66 18.65
N VAL A 30 5.48 26.35 17.58
CA VAL A 30 5.97 27.75 17.64
C VAL A 30 4.89 28.68 18.21
N ILE A 31 3.66 28.57 17.73
CA ILE A 31 2.55 29.38 18.22
C ILE A 31 2.28 29.08 19.70
N PHE A 32 2.28 27.81 20.10
CA PHE A 32 2.15 27.42 21.51
C PHE A 32 3.23 28.07 22.39
N PHE A 33 4.50 28.10 21.95
CA PHE A 33 5.55 28.79 22.71
C PHE A 33 5.25 30.29 22.88
N ILE A 34 4.80 30.95 21.82
CA ILE A 34 4.47 32.38 21.82
C ILE A 34 3.26 32.71 22.68
N THR A 35 2.21 31.87 22.64
CA THR A 35 0.93 32.18 23.28
C THR A 35 0.77 31.58 24.66
N TRP A 36 1.58 30.57 25.03
CA TRP A 36 1.44 29.85 26.29
C TRP A 36 2.71 29.79 27.14
N VAL A 37 3.89 29.66 26.53
CA VAL A 37 5.15 29.48 27.30
C VAL A 37 5.82 30.80 27.65
N ILE A 38 5.85 31.74 26.71
CA ILE A 38 6.48 33.06 26.90
C ILE A 38 5.67 33.97 27.83
N PRO A 39 4.33 34.09 27.71
CA PRO A 39 3.55 34.95 28.58
C PRO A 39 3.50 34.41 30.02
N SER A 40 3.67 35.27 31.02
CA SER A 40 3.48 34.91 32.44
C SER A 40 2.02 34.54 32.74
N GLU A 41 1.09 35.19 32.06
CA GLU A 41 -0.36 34.94 32.14
C GLU A 41 -0.93 34.72 30.74
N PRO A 42 -0.89 33.47 30.22
CA PRO A 42 -1.35 33.15 28.87
C PRO A 42 -2.81 33.53 28.57
N LEU A 43 -3.66 33.48 29.60
CA LEU A 43 -5.07 33.87 29.52
C LEU A 43 -5.29 35.36 29.81
N GLY A 44 -4.24 36.12 30.12
CA GLY A 44 -4.30 37.52 30.53
C GLY A 44 -4.81 37.76 31.95
N VAL A 45 -5.17 36.70 32.69
CA VAL A 45 -5.60 36.77 34.10
C VAL A 45 -4.90 35.68 34.89
N GLY A 46 -4.19 36.07 35.95
CA GLY A 46 -3.52 35.16 36.88
C GLY A 46 -4.49 34.51 37.87
N GLU A 47 -4.15 33.30 38.34
CA GLU A 47 -4.91 32.61 39.38
C GLU A 47 -4.95 33.42 40.69
N SER A 48 -3.88 34.12 41.02
CA SER A 48 -3.79 35.00 42.20
C SER A 48 -4.69 36.23 42.09
N ASP A 49 -4.86 36.80 40.90
CA ASP A 49 -5.74 37.94 40.69
C ASP A 49 -7.20 37.56 40.86
N LEU A 50 -7.60 36.44 40.24
CA LEU A 50 -8.95 35.90 40.38
C LEU A 50 -9.24 35.50 41.84
N ARG A 51 -8.27 34.88 42.50
CA ARG A 51 -8.37 34.53 43.92
C ARG A 51 -8.52 35.77 44.80
N SER A 52 -7.74 36.82 44.56
CA SER A 52 -7.85 38.08 45.30
C SER A 52 -9.23 38.73 45.10
N LEU A 53 -9.75 38.73 43.86
CA LEU A 53 -11.08 39.27 43.57
C LEU A 53 -12.19 38.48 44.29
N LEU A 54 -12.08 37.15 44.28
CA LEU A 54 -13.01 36.26 44.98
C LEU A 54 -12.94 36.45 46.49
N GLU A 55 -11.74 36.48 47.08
CA GLU A 55 -11.52 36.67 48.52
C GLU A 55 -12.11 38.00 49.00
N GLN A 56 -11.86 39.11 48.28
CA GLN A 56 -12.43 40.42 48.62
C GLN A 56 -13.96 40.41 48.60
N SER A 57 -14.57 39.68 47.65
CA SER A 57 -16.02 39.55 47.54
C SER A 57 -16.65 38.61 48.57
N LEU A 58 -15.87 37.69 49.15
CA LEU A 58 -16.35 36.69 50.13
C LEU A 58 -16.16 37.18 51.57
N VAL A 59 -15.11 37.96 51.85
CA VAL A 59 -14.83 38.54 53.17
C VAL A 59 -15.84 39.65 53.53
N HIS A 60 -16.46 40.29 52.53
CA HIS A 60 -17.49 41.31 52.70
C HIS A 60 -18.81 40.86 52.06
N PRO A 61 -19.72 40.22 52.82
CA PRO A 61 -21.00 39.69 52.31
C PRO A 61 -21.90 40.72 51.66
N ASP A 62 -21.75 41.99 52.04
CA ASP A 62 -22.51 43.13 51.52
C ASP A 62 -22.07 43.56 50.10
N LEU A 63 -20.97 43.00 49.58
CA LEU A 63 -20.50 43.24 48.21
C LEU A 63 -21.06 42.19 47.25
N GLU A 64 -21.46 42.61 46.06
CA GLU A 64 -21.86 41.74 44.97
C GLU A 64 -20.64 41.38 44.12
N PHE A 65 -20.45 40.09 43.83
CA PHE A 65 -19.39 39.68 42.92
C PHE A 65 -19.76 40.14 41.51
N PRO A 66 -18.89 40.89 40.80
CA PRO A 66 -19.26 41.53 39.54
C PRO A 66 -19.78 40.49 38.52
N PRO A 67 -21.02 40.65 38.00
CA PRO A 67 -21.64 39.65 37.11
C PRO A 67 -20.80 39.36 35.86
N ALA A 68 -20.19 40.39 35.27
CA ALA A 68 -19.33 40.26 34.10
C ALA A 68 -18.11 39.35 34.37
N CYS A 69 -17.48 39.46 35.55
CA CYS A 69 -16.40 38.55 35.94
C CYS A 69 -16.91 37.16 36.29
N ALA A 70 -18.12 37.05 36.86
CA ALA A 70 -18.74 35.77 37.15
C ALA A 70 -18.98 34.96 35.88
N GLU A 71 -19.48 35.59 34.83
CA GLU A 71 -19.78 34.94 33.56
C GLU A 71 -18.52 34.59 32.77
N ARG A 72 -17.51 35.47 32.76
CA ARG A 72 -16.31 35.32 31.92
C ARG A 72 -15.13 34.59 32.56
N LEU A 73 -15.00 34.65 33.88
CA LEU A 73 -13.82 34.12 34.60
C LEU A 73 -14.15 32.85 35.41
N LEU A 74 -15.42 32.56 35.70
CA LEU A 74 -15.81 31.40 36.50
C LEU A 74 -16.58 30.37 35.67
N SER A 75 -16.27 29.08 35.88
CA SER A 75 -17.09 27.98 35.37
C SER A 75 -18.46 27.93 36.05
N GLU A 76 -19.43 27.20 35.49
CA GLU A 76 -20.73 26.98 36.15
C GLU A 76 -20.60 26.43 37.58
N GLY A 77 -19.69 25.47 37.78
CA GLY A 77 -19.39 24.94 39.12
C GLY A 77 -18.75 25.99 40.03
N GLY A 78 -17.88 26.85 39.48
CA GLY A 78 -17.28 27.98 40.20
C GLY A 78 -18.33 29.00 40.65
N ARG A 79 -19.25 29.37 39.76
CA ARG A 79 -20.40 30.24 40.08
C ARG A 79 -21.26 29.64 41.19
N GLY A 80 -21.61 28.36 41.08
CA GLY A 80 -22.38 27.65 42.11
C GLY A 80 -21.65 27.57 43.47
N LEU A 81 -20.33 27.38 43.45
CA LEU A 81 -19.51 27.38 44.66
C LEU A 81 -19.51 28.76 45.34
N VAL A 82 -19.32 29.85 44.57
CA VAL A 82 -19.36 31.22 45.10
C VAL A 82 -20.71 31.51 45.75
N THR A 83 -21.81 31.15 45.10
CA THR A 83 -23.16 31.31 45.66
C THR A 83 -23.33 30.51 46.97
N THR A 84 -22.82 29.27 47.00
CA THR A 84 -22.89 28.41 48.20
C THR A 84 -22.04 28.93 49.35
N LEU A 85 -20.83 29.43 49.06
CA LEU A 85 -19.93 30.02 50.06
C LEU A 85 -20.52 31.30 50.64
N ARG A 86 -21.09 32.17 49.80
CA ARG A 86 -21.78 33.39 50.25
C ARG A 86 -22.95 33.10 51.20
N ALA A 87 -23.72 32.05 50.93
CA ALA A 87 -24.85 31.66 51.79
C ALA A 87 -24.43 31.18 53.19
N ARG A 88 -23.13 30.92 53.44
CA ARG A 88 -22.61 30.38 54.71
C ARG A 88 -21.90 31.42 55.58
N ILE A 89 -21.73 32.66 55.11
CA ILE A 89 -20.99 33.71 55.81
C ILE A 89 -21.98 34.71 56.38
N GLU A 90 -21.94 34.95 57.70
CA GLU A 90 -22.75 35.99 58.37
C GLU A 90 -22.14 37.38 58.12
N ALA A 91 -23.00 38.38 57.86
CA ALA A 91 -22.59 39.76 57.59
C ALA A 91 -21.89 40.38 58.81
N PRO A 92 -20.72 41.02 58.64
CA PRO A 92 -20.05 41.73 59.72
C PRO A 92 -20.86 42.95 60.17
N ALA A 93 -20.80 43.29 61.46
CA ALA A 93 -21.62 44.32 62.10
C ALA A 93 -21.18 45.78 61.81
N ASP A 94 -20.11 45.99 61.05
CA ASP A 94 -19.48 47.31 60.90
C ASP A 94 -20.00 48.09 59.69
N PHE A 95 -20.28 49.37 59.90
CA PHE A 95 -20.63 50.33 58.85
C PHE A 95 -19.44 50.59 57.93
N VAL A 96 -19.35 49.81 56.87
CA VAL A 96 -18.41 50.00 55.76
C VAL A 96 -19.09 50.84 54.66
N ASN A 97 -18.33 51.70 53.97
CA ASN A 97 -18.81 52.37 52.75
C ASN A 97 -18.92 51.35 51.61
N VAL A 98 -20.03 50.59 51.60
CA VAL A 98 -20.31 49.50 50.64
C VAL A 98 -20.21 50.01 49.20
N ALA A 99 -20.77 51.19 48.90
CA ALA A 99 -20.76 51.75 47.55
C ALA A 99 -19.35 51.97 46.99
N GLN A 100 -18.45 52.55 47.80
CA GLN A 100 -17.06 52.79 47.38
C GLN A 100 -16.28 51.49 47.17
N ARG A 101 -16.51 50.48 48.01
CA ARG A 101 -15.85 49.17 47.86
C ARG A 101 -16.39 48.35 46.69
N GLN A 102 -17.69 48.44 46.44
CA GLN A 102 -18.30 47.84 45.25
C GLN A 102 -17.70 48.45 43.98
N GLN A 103 -17.60 49.78 43.92
CA GLN A 103 -16.97 50.46 42.80
C GLN A 103 -15.52 50.00 42.58
N ALA A 104 -14.71 49.90 43.64
CA ALA A 104 -13.34 49.40 43.53
C ALA A 104 -13.26 47.93 43.05
N LEU A 105 -14.22 47.10 43.46
CA LEU A 105 -14.33 45.71 43.01
C LEU A 105 -14.71 45.62 41.53
N ASP A 106 -15.65 46.45 41.08
CA ASP A 106 -16.10 46.54 39.70
C ASP A 106 -14.98 47.06 38.78
N GLU A 107 -14.24 48.10 39.21
CA GLU A 107 -13.07 48.63 38.50
C GLU A 107 -11.98 47.55 38.36
N ARG A 108 -11.69 46.80 39.44
CA ARG A 108 -10.73 45.69 39.37
C ARG A 108 -11.20 44.58 38.44
N CYS A 109 -12.50 44.27 38.43
CA CYS A 109 -13.05 43.33 37.48
C CYS A 109 -12.84 43.79 36.02
N GLN A 110 -13.11 45.06 35.72
CA GLN A 110 -12.91 45.62 34.38
C GLN A 110 -11.45 45.56 33.94
N GLU A 111 -10.50 45.84 34.85
CA GLU A 111 -9.06 45.70 34.58
C GLU A 111 -8.69 44.26 34.18
N LEU A 112 -9.21 43.26 34.91
CA LEU A 112 -8.94 41.85 34.61
C LEU A 112 -9.55 41.42 33.28
N LEU A 113 -10.78 41.85 32.97
CA LEU A 113 -11.41 41.57 31.68
C LEU A 113 -10.66 42.24 30.52
N ALA A 114 -10.20 43.49 30.68
CA ALA A 114 -9.38 44.17 29.69
C ALA A 114 -8.03 43.47 29.48
N SER A 115 -7.40 43.00 30.57
CA SER A 115 -6.17 42.21 30.51
C SER A 115 -6.38 40.88 29.78
N GLN A 116 -7.46 40.16 30.09
CA GLN A 116 -7.88 38.95 29.37
C GLN A 116 -8.00 39.22 27.87
N GLU A 117 -8.71 40.30 27.50
CA GLU A 117 -8.97 40.68 26.11
C GLU A 117 -7.71 41.06 25.34
N SER A 118 -6.73 41.63 26.03
CA SER A 118 -5.45 42.03 25.45
C SER A 118 -4.53 40.84 25.15
N SER A 119 -4.76 39.69 25.79
CA SER A 119 -3.93 38.50 25.64
C SER A 119 -3.92 37.97 24.20
N LEU A 120 -2.76 37.50 23.75
CA LEU A 120 -2.60 36.97 22.39
C LEU A 120 -3.48 35.73 22.16
N LEU A 121 -3.61 34.89 23.18
CA LEU A 121 -4.43 33.68 23.11
C LEU A 121 -5.90 34.05 22.90
N TRP A 122 -6.44 35.01 23.66
CA TRP A 122 -7.80 35.50 23.49
C TRP A 122 -8.02 36.12 22.10
N ARG A 123 -7.11 36.98 21.64
CA ARG A 123 -7.27 37.68 20.34
C ARG A 123 -7.26 36.73 19.14
N LEU A 124 -6.55 35.62 19.24
CA LEU A 124 -6.38 34.65 18.14
C LEU A 124 -7.34 33.45 18.24
N SER A 125 -8.05 33.26 19.34
CA SER A 125 -9.05 32.20 19.47
C SER A 125 -10.32 32.50 18.67
N LEU A 126 -11.09 31.45 18.38
CA LEU A 126 -12.44 31.59 17.87
C LEU A 126 -13.39 31.75 19.06
N VAL A 127 -14.17 32.84 19.07
CA VAL A 127 -15.16 33.11 20.11
C VAL A 127 -16.50 33.40 19.44
N PRO A 128 -17.53 32.55 19.59
CA PRO A 128 -18.80 32.73 18.91
C PRO A 128 -19.43 34.12 19.10
N ALA A 129 -19.41 34.65 20.33
CA ALA A 129 -19.94 35.97 20.65
C ALA A 129 -19.32 37.15 19.87
N ARG A 130 -18.12 36.99 19.28
CA ARG A 130 -17.50 38.02 18.42
C ARG A 130 -18.09 38.09 17.01
N GLY A 131 -18.99 37.17 16.65
CA GLY A 131 -19.61 37.10 15.34
C GLY A 131 -18.66 36.58 14.25
N LEU A 132 -18.96 36.88 12.98
CA LEU A 132 -18.26 36.25 11.85
C LEU A 132 -16.92 36.91 11.51
N VAL A 133 -16.71 38.19 11.84
CA VAL A 133 -15.51 38.94 11.45
C VAL A 133 -14.44 38.81 12.54
N GLN A 134 -13.73 37.69 12.53
CA GLN A 134 -12.65 37.43 13.48
C GLN A 134 -11.54 36.55 12.85
N PRO A 135 -10.26 36.74 13.25
CA PRO A 135 -9.16 35.88 12.77
C PRO A 135 -9.31 34.43 13.26
N GLY A 136 -10.07 34.25 14.34
CA GLY A 136 -10.34 33.00 15.02
C GLY A 136 -10.72 31.85 14.09
N TRP A 137 -11.41 32.09 12.97
CA TRP A 137 -11.81 31.04 12.01
C TRP A 137 -10.66 30.19 11.47
N LEU A 138 -9.44 30.73 11.42
CA LEU A 138 -8.25 30.02 10.98
C LEU A 138 -7.24 29.84 12.11
N THR A 139 -7.02 30.89 12.92
CA THR A 139 -5.92 30.91 13.88
C THR A 139 -6.14 29.96 15.05
N TYR A 140 -7.39 29.66 15.40
CA TYR A 140 -7.70 28.76 16.52
C TYR A 140 -7.12 27.35 16.34
N MET A 141 -6.97 26.89 15.09
CA MET A 141 -6.47 25.55 14.74
C MET A 141 -5.01 25.33 15.13
N PHE A 142 -4.29 26.39 15.52
CA PHE A 142 -2.87 26.32 15.86
C PHE A 142 -2.59 26.68 17.32
N LEU A 143 -3.60 27.14 18.06
CA LEU A 143 -3.51 27.49 19.48
C LEU A 143 -3.73 26.26 20.35
N HIS A 144 -3.11 26.22 21.53
CA HIS A 144 -3.22 25.08 22.46
C HIS A 144 -3.21 25.53 23.93
N PHE A 145 -3.93 24.79 24.78
CA PHE A 145 -3.99 24.99 26.23
C PHE A 145 -3.01 24.04 26.94
N GLY A 146 -1.83 24.53 27.30
CA GLY A 146 -0.83 23.72 27.99
C GLY A 146 -0.26 22.56 27.17
N TRP A 147 0.73 21.89 27.77
CA TRP A 147 1.53 20.87 27.10
C TRP A 147 0.72 19.63 26.70
N MET A 148 -0.18 19.16 27.56
CA MET A 148 -0.97 17.95 27.28
C MET A 148 -1.91 18.15 26.09
N HIS A 149 -2.47 19.34 25.93
CA HIS A 149 -3.35 19.63 24.79
C HIS A 149 -2.56 19.67 23.47
N LEU A 150 -1.37 20.28 23.47
CA LEU A 150 -0.49 20.26 22.29
C LEU A 150 -0.04 18.84 21.94
N LEU A 151 0.54 18.12 22.90
CA LEU A 151 1.07 16.79 22.67
C LEU A 151 -0.01 15.79 22.25
N GLY A 152 -1.21 15.88 22.85
CA GLY A 152 -2.35 15.09 22.45
C GLY A 152 -2.74 15.33 21.00
N ASN A 153 -2.95 16.60 20.61
CA ASN A 153 -3.28 16.94 19.22
C ASN A 153 -2.21 16.48 18.23
N LEU A 154 -0.93 16.73 18.53
CA LEU A 154 0.17 16.32 17.66
C LEU A 154 0.28 14.81 17.55
N LEU A 155 -0.06 14.04 18.59
CA LEU A 155 -0.06 12.58 18.55
C LEU A 155 -1.14 12.03 17.60
N PHE A 156 -2.39 12.48 17.76
CA PHE A 156 -3.48 12.05 16.87
C PHE A 156 -3.26 12.55 15.44
N PHE A 157 -2.76 13.79 15.30
CA PHE A 157 -2.38 14.34 14.01
C PHE A 157 -1.28 13.52 13.36
N TYR A 158 -0.24 13.14 14.08
CA TYR A 158 0.85 12.29 13.59
C TYR A 158 0.32 10.96 13.03
N VAL A 159 -0.57 10.28 13.75
CA VAL A 159 -1.09 8.97 13.32
C VAL A 159 -1.97 9.09 12.08
N ALA A 160 -2.82 10.11 11.99
CA ALA A 160 -3.76 10.24 10.89
C ALA A 160 -3.19 10.97 9.65
N SER A 161 -2.47 12.07 9.86
CA SER A 161 -2.15 13.03 8.80
C SER A 161 -1.05 12.58 7.85
N LEU A 162 -0.04 11.84 8.33
CA LEU A 162 1.12 11.51 7.50
C LEU A 162 0.72 10.62 6.32
N LEU A 163 -0.16 9.64 6.58
CA LEU A 163 -0.69 8.75 5.54
C LEU A 163 -1.66 9.48 4.60
N LEU A 164 -2.41 10.46 5.11
CA LEU A 164 -3.30 11.27 4.27
C LEU A 164 -2.50 12.21 3.35
N GLU A 165 -1.44 12.86 3.86
CA GLU A 165 -0.54 13.66 3.02
C GLU A 165 0.14 12.80 1.97
N ASP A 166 0.56 11.59 2.34
CA ASP A 166 1.18 10.69 1.39
C ASP A 166 0.17 10.16 0.37
N ALA A 167 -1.07 9.83 0.73
CA ALA A 167 -2.06 9.38 -0.26
C ALA A 167 -2.51 10.51 -1.20
N TRP A 168 -2.73 11.71 -0.68
CA TRP A 168 -3.38 12.80 -1.41
C TRP A 168 -2.43 13.83 -1.99
N GLY A 169 -1.17 13.81 -1.54
CA GLY A 169 -0.19 14.82 -1.86
C GLY A 169 -0.43 16.15 -1.13
N ARG A 170 0.64 16.95 -1.11
CA ARG A 170 0.76 18.20 -0.34
C ARG A 170 -0.41 19.20 -0.50
N PRO A 171 -0.79 19.63 -1.72
CA PRO A 171 -1.77 20.72 -1.86
C PRO A 171 -3.18 20.29 -1.45
N LEU A 172 -3.58 19.07 -1.81
CA LEU A 172 -4.89 18.53 -1.47
C LEU A 172 -5.01 18.31 0.04
N PHE A 173 -3.98 17.73 0.67
CA PHE A 173 -3.95 17.54 2.11
C PHE A 173 -3.98 18.87 2.88
N ALA A 174 -3.20 19.88 2.46
CA ALA A 174 -3.22 21.21 3.08
C ALA A 174 -4.61 21.86 3.02
N GLY A 175 -5.25 21.83 1.85
CA GLY A 175 -6.61 22.35 1.67
C GLY A 175 -7.63 21.58 2.51
N PHE A 176 -7.51 20.25 2.57
CA PHE A 176 -8.38 19.38 3.36
C PHE A 176 -8.29 19.67 4.86
N TYR A 177 -7.07 19.84 5.40
CA TYR A 177 -6.86 20.18 6.81
C TYR A 177 -7.55 21.51 7.18
N LEU A 178 -7.33 22.56 6.37
CA LEU A 178 -7.91 23.88 6.60
C LEU A 178 -9.44 23.87 6.46
N ALA A 179 -9.97 23.19 5.44
CA ALA A 179 -11.42 23.06 5.25
C ALA A 179 -12.08 22.28 6.40
N GLY A 180 -11.44 21.19 6.86
CA GLY A 180 -11.92 20.40 7.99
C GLY A 180 -11.95 21.19 9.29
N GLY A 181 -10.92 21.98 9.57
CA GLY A 181 -10.92 22.89 10.71
C GLY A 181 -11.98 23.99 10.57
N LEU A 182 -12.21 24.54 9.37
CA LEU A 182 -13.23 25.57 9.18
C LEU A 182 -14.62 24.99 9.47
N PHE A 183 -14.90 23.80 8.95
CA PHE A 183 -16.17 23.10 9.17
C PHE A 183 -16.37 22.73 10.65
N ALA A 184 -15.31 22.30 11.34
CA ALA A 184 -15.33 22.08 12.78
C ALA A 184 -15.66 23.37 13.56
N GLY A 185 -15.09 24.50 13.16
CA GLY A 185 -15.41 25.82 13.73
C GLY A 185 -16.88 26.19 13.51
N VAL A 186 -17.40 25.98 12.30
CA VAL A 186 -18.81 26.24 11.98
C VAL A 186 -19.75 25.36 12.79
N ALA A 187 -19.44 24.06 12.94
CA ALA A 187 -20.24 23.13 13.72
C ALA A 187 -20.33 23.55 15.20
N HIS A 188 -19.24 24.04 15.79
CA HIS A 188 -19.25 24.55 17.16
C HIS A 188 -19.97 25.91 17.27
N TYR A 189 -19.68 26.84 16.36
CA TYR A 189 -20.32 28.16 16.32
C TYR A 189 -21.85 28.07 16.19
N ALA A 190 -22.34 27.11 15.39
CA ALA A 190 -23.77 26.93 15.14
C ALA A 190 -24.57 26.44 16.36
N LEU A 191 -23.91 25.90 17.40
CA LEU A 191 -24.59 25.47 18.63
C LEU A 191 -25.03 26.65 19.50
N ASP A 192 -24.13 27.60 19.71
CA ASP A 192 -24.36 28.76 20.57
C ASP A 192 -23.53 29.93 20.06
N THR A 193 -24.18 30.79 19.27
CA THR A 193 -23.56 31.98 18.69
C THR A 193 -23.31 33.08 19.72
N SER A 194 -23.92 33.00 20.90
CA SER A 194 -23.71 33.92 22.02
C SER A 194 -22.62 33.47 22.99
N SER A 195 -22.03 32.29 22.78
CA SER A 195 -21.01 31.76 23.68
C SER A 195 -19.76 32.61 23.70
N GLU A 196 -19.30 32.96 24.90
CA GLU A 196 -18.01 33.64 25.14
C GLU A 196 -16.86 32.65 25.37
N ALA A 197 -17.13 31.35 25.26
CA ALA A 197 -16.13 30.31 25.44
C ALA A 197 -15.05 30.38 24.34
N LEU A 198 -13.79 30.22 24.76
CA LEU A 198 -12.66 30.18 23.85
C LEU A 198 -12.58 28.84 23.14
N MET A 199 -12.73 28.85 21.82
CA MET A 199 -12.38 27.71 20.99
C MET A 199 -10.92 27.83 20.57
N VAL A 200 -10.13 26.85 21.01
CA VAL A 200 -8.67 26.75 20.88
C VAL A 200 -8.34 25.28 20.65
N GLY A 201 -7.51 24.98 19.66
CA GLY A 201 -7.03 23.62 19.42
C GLY A 201 -7.07 23.21 17.96
N ALA A 202 -6.05 22.46 17.53
CA ALA A 202 -6.03 21.77 16.24
C ALA A 202 -7.08 20.65 16.15
N SER A 203 -7.67 20.26 17.27
CA SER A 203 -8.45 19.03 17.43
C SER A 203 -9.63 18.89 16.47
N GLY A 204 -10.28 19.98 16.06
CA GLY A 204 -11.33 19.95 15.04
C GLY A 204 -10.80 19.55 13.64
N ALA A 205 -9.67 20.13 13.23
CA ALA A 205 -9.00 19.77 11.97
C ALA A 205 -8.39 18.36 12.03
N VAL A 206 -7.86 17.97 13.20
CA VAL A 206 -7.39 16.61 13.46
C VAL A 206 -8.54 15.61 13.39
N ALA A 207 -9.71 15.95 13.94
CA ALA A 207 -10.91 15.12 13.85
C ALA A 207 -11.33 14.89 12.38
N ALA A 208 -11.21 15.90 11.53
CA ALA A 208 -11.41 15.74 10.08
C ALA A 208 -10.39 14.78 9.45
N CYS A 209 -9.12 14.85 9.84
CA CYS A 209 -8.13 13.86 9.42
C CYS A 209 -8.51 12.46 9.92
N MET A 210 -8.97 12.31 11.16
CA MET A 210 -9.42 11.03 11.71
C MET A 210 -10.65 10.48 11.00
N GLY A 211 -11.60 11.33 10.62
CA GLY A 211 -12.78 10.93 9.83
C GLY A 211 -12.39 10.39 8.45
N ALA A 212 -11.47 11.06 7.77
CA ALA A 212 -10.92 10.57 6.51
C ALA A 212 -10.13 9.27 6.69
N PHE A 213 -9.29 9.20 7.71
CA PHE A 213 -8.49 8.02 8.06
C PHE A 213 -9.38 6.80 8.33
N CYS A 214 -10.47 6.99 9.07
CA CYS A 214 -11.45 5.96 9.42
C CYS A 214 -11.92 5.19 8.18
N LEU A 215 -12.15 5.90 7.07
CA LEU A 215 -12.59 5.29 5.82
C LEU A 215 -11.43 4.86 4.92
N ARG A 216 -10.48 5.76 4.65
CA ARG A 216 -9.42 5.56 3.65
C ARG A 216 -8.39 4.52 4.08
N PHE A 217 -8.14 4.43 5.38
CA PHE A 217 -7.21 3.50 6.02
C PHE A 217 -7.93 2.58 7.01
N ALA A 218 -9.19 2.24 6.73
CA ALA A 218 -10.06 1.44 7.59
C ALA A 218 -9.37 0.15 8.11
N GLN A 219 -8.69 -0.59 7.23
CA GLN A 219 -8.04 -1.86 7.57
C GLN A 219 -6.60 -1.72 8.06
N ARG A 220 -6.01 -0.51 8.05
CA ARG A 220 -4.66 -0.31 8.57
C ARG A 220 -4.68 -0.45 10.09
N ARG A 221 -3.71 -1.18 10.65
CA ARG A 221 -3.63 -1.44 12.09
C ARG A 221 -2.94 -0.29 12.79
N VAL A 222 -3.67 0.41 13.65
CA VAL A 222 -3.14 1.45 14.54
C VAL A 222 -2.60 0.77 15.79
N ARG A 223 -1.33 1.02 16.12
CA ARG A 223 -0.68 0.46 17.29
C ARG A 223 -1.07 1.25 18.52
N ILE A 224 -1.86 0.66 19.40
CA ILE A 224 -2.28 1.27 20.67
C ILE A 224 -1.37 0.77 21.79
N GLY A 225 -0.61 1.67 22.40
CA GLY A 225 0.13 1.40 23.62
C GLY A 225 -0.77 1.56 24.85
N TYR A 226 -0.67 0.66 25.82
CA TYR A 226 -1.37 0.80 27.10
C TYR A 226 -0.40 0.92 28.28
N PHE A 227 -0.76 1.79 29.23
CA PHE A 227 -0.03 1.98 30.47
C PHE A 227 -0.98 1.98 31.68
N ILE A 228 -0.76 1.08 32.64
CA ILE A 228 -1.56 0.97 33.86
C ILE A 228 -0.76 1.53 35.03
N TRP A 229 -0.93 2.83 35.30
CA TRP A 229 -0.18 3.56 36.33
C TRP A 229 -0.26 2.93 37.73
N VAL A 230 -1.42 2.36 38.09
CA VAL A 230 -1.71 1.89 39.45
C VAL A 230 -1.00 0.58 39.78
N LEU A 231 -0.78 -0.28 38.80
CA LEU A 231 -0.23 -1.62 39.04
C LEU A 231 1.29 -1.69 38.89
N LYS A 232 1.96 -0.64 38.37
CA LYS A 232 3.39 -0.67 37.99
C LYS A 232 3.77 -1.89 37.11
N ILE A 233 2.80 -2.53 36.46
CA ILE A 233 2.99 -3.69 35.56
C ILE A 233 3.14 -3.18 34.11
N PHE A 234 4.10 -3.76 33.38
CA PHE A 234 4.56 -3.43 32.01
C PHE A 234 3.41 -3.35 30.98
N ARG A 235 3.24 -2.24 30.24
CA ARG A 235 3.90 -1.86 28.96
C ARG A 235 3.73 -2.90 27.85
N GLY A 236 2.67 -2.76 27.06
CA GLY A 236 2.46 -3.51 25.83
C GLY A 236 1.78 -2.68 24.75
N THR A 237 1.78 -3.19 23.54
CA THR A 237 1.07 -2.61 22.39
C THR A 237 0.14 -3.63 21.78
N PHE A 238 -1.05 -3.22 21.35
CA PHE A 238 -1.95 -4.06 20.57
C PHE A 238 -2.42 -3.31 19.31
N PRO A 239 -2.57 -4.02 18.18
CA PRO A 239 -3.09 -3.42 16.95
C PRO A 239 -4.60 -3.26 17.03
N VAL A 240 -5.12 -2.14 16.54
CA VAL A 240 -6.55 -1.86 16.39
C VAL A 240 -6.81 -1.44 14.94
N PRO A 241 -7.78 -2.04 14.22
CA PRO A 241 -8.14 -1.58 12.87
C PRO A 241 -8.46 -0.09 12.86
N GLY A 242 -8.00 0.63 11.84
CA GLY A 242 -8.11 2.09 11.74
C GLY A 242 -9.54 2.60 11.84
N TRP A 243 -10.50 1.89 11.25
CA TRP A 243 -11.92 2.22 11.37
C TRP A 243 -12.41 2.11 12.81
N LEU A 244 -11.94 1.10 13.55
CA LEU A 244 -12.33 0.86 14.93
C LEU A 244 -11.67 1.87 15.86
N TRP A 245 -10.38 2.17 15.67
CA TRP A 245 -9.69 3.20 16.45
C TRP A 245 -10.32 4.57 16.29
N ALA A 246 -10.48 5.03 15.04
CA ALA A 246 -11.06 6.34 14.76
C ALA A 246 -12.56 6.38 15.10
N GLY A 247 -13.29 5.28 14.85
CA GLY A 247 -14.71 5.14 15.15
C GLY A 247 -15.02 5.10 16.66
N LEU A 248 -14.22 4.39 17.46
CA LEU A 248 -14.38 4.40 18.92
C LEU A 248 -14.05 5.77 19.52
N TRP A 249 -13.03 6.45 18.99
CA TRP A 249 -12.73 7.82 19.38
C TRP A 249 -13.90 8.76 19.08
N PHE A 250 -14.46 8.70 17.86
CA PHE A 250 -15.63 9.49 17.49
C PHE A 250 -16.87 9.13 18.33
N GLY A 251 -17.10 7.84 18.58
CA GLY A 251 -18.19 7.37 19.43
C GLY A 251 -18.08 7.89 20.88
N ASN A 252 -16.86 7.99 21.41
CA ASN A 252 -16.59 8.60 22.71
C ASN A 252 -16.92 10.11 22.71
N GLU A 253 -16.61 10.85 21.65
CA GLU A 253 -17.00 12.26 21.53
C GLU A 253 -18.52 12.42 21.51
N VAL A 254 -19.22 11.60 20.72
CA VAL A 254 -20.69 11.60 20.67
C VAL A 254 -21.29 11.25 22.04
N LEU A 255 -20.77 10.22 22.71
CA LEU A 255 -21.22 9.84 24.05
C LEU A 255 -20.98 10.95 25.08
N ASN A 256 -19.81 11.59 25.05
CA ASN A 256 -19.50 12.71 25.95
C ASN A 256 -20.48 13.87 25.76
N TYR A 257 -20.85 14.18 24.52
CA TYR A 257 -21.89 15.17 24.27
C TYR A 257 -23.24 14.77 24.87
N PHE A 258 -23.67 13.51 24.72
CA PHE A 258 -24.95 13.06 25.28
C PHE A 258 -24.96 13.01 26.82
N VAL A 259 -23.83 12.68 27.46
CA VAL A 259 -23.74 12.53 28.92
C VAL A 259 -23.51 13.87 29.62
N TRP A 260 -22.63 14.72 29.06
CA TRP A 260 -22.14 15.93 29.73
C TRP A 260 -22.48 17.23 28.99
N GLY A 261 -23.08 17.15 27.80
CA GLY A 261 -23.38 18.32 26.97
C GLY A 261 -22.12 19.12 26.60
N ASN A 262 -22.26 20.45 26.58
CA ASN A 262 -21.14 21.38 26.34
C ASN A 262 -20.32 21.70 27.60
N ASN A 263 -20.65 21.13 28.77
CA ASN A 263 -20.03 21.48 30.05
C ASN A 263 -18.70 20.76 30.32
N THR A 264 -18.09 20.17 29.29
CA THR A 264 -16.83 19.40 29.41
C THR A 264 -15.58 20.26 29.36
N GLY A 265 -15.70 21.55 29.04
CA GLY A 265 -14.55 22.44 28.77
C GLY A 265 -13.82 22.11 27.47
N VAL A 266 -14.39 21.23 26.63
CA VAL A 266 -13.85 20.81 25.33
C VAL A 266 -14.90 21.07 24.26
N ALA A 267 -14.49 21.56 23.09
CA ALA A 267 -15.39 21.83 21.97
C ALA A 267 -15.84 20.54 21.26
N VAL A 268 -16.63 19.70 21.93
CA VAL A 268 -17.02 18.36 21.45
C VAL A 268 -17.70 18.39 20.07
N MET A 269 -18.54 19.38 19.79
CA MET A 269 -19.13 19.52 18.44
C MET A 269 -18.14 19.89 17.35
N ALA A 270 -17.04 20.55 17.67
CA ALA A 270 -15.97 20.76 16.71
C ALA A 270 -15.38 19.41 16.26
N HIS A 271 -15.21 18.47 17.21
CA HIS A 271 -14.73 17.13 16.91
C HIS A 271 -15.74 16.36 16.05
N ILE A 272 -17.03 16.40 16.41
CA ILE A 272 -18.08 15.70 15.68
C ILE A 272 -18.22 16.26 14.25
N GLY A 273 -18.28 17.59 14.11
CA GLY A 273 -18.37 18.25 12.81
C GLY A 273 -17.13 18.03 11.95
N GLY A 274 -15.94 18.13 12.53
CA GLY A 274 -14.69 17.83 11.85
C GLY A 274 -14.66 16.39 11.33
N PHE A 275 -14.92 15.40 12.19
CA PHE A 275 -14.95 14.00 11.80
C PHE A 275 -15.97 13.71 10.69
N ALA A 276 -17.19 14.25 10.80
CA ALA A 276 -18.23 14.10 9.79
C ALA A 276 -17.81 14.67 8.43
N PHE A 277 -17.22 15.87 8.41
CA PHE A 277 -16.64 16.46 7.21
C PHE A 277 -15.58 15.53 6.60
N GLY A 278 -14.67 15.03 7.43
CA GLY A 278 -13.58 14.22 6.95
C GLY A 278 -14.02 12.89 6.36
N PHE A 279 -14.97 12.22 7.02
CA PHE A 279 -15.56 10.98 6.54
C PHE A 279 -16.33 11.19 5.23
N ALA A 280 -17.12 12.27 5.13
CA ALA A 280 -17.85 12.62 3.92
C ALA A 280 -16.91 12.96 2.75
N GLY A 281 -15.86 13.75 3.00
CA GLY A 281 -14.86 14.10 2.00
C GLY A 281 -14.12 12.88 1.45
N ALA A 282 -13.67 11.97 2.33
CA ALA A 282 -13.06 10.72 1.90
C ALA A 282 -14.04 9.81 1.13
N SER A 283 -15.32 9.78 1.54
CA SER A 283 -16.36 9.03 0.83
C SER A 283 -16.58 9.56 -0.58
N LEU A 284 -16.61 10.88 -0.74
CA LEU A 284 -16.76 11.54 -2.05
C LEU A 284 -15.58 11.21 -2.98
N LEU A 285 -14.34 11.29 -2.48
CA LEU A 285 -13.15 10.94 -3.25
C LEU A 285 -13.15 9.47 -3.69
N ARG A 286 -13.61 8.57 -2.81
CA ARG A 286 -13.73 7.14 -3.11
C ARG A 286 -14.79 6.86 -4.17
N VAL A 287 -16.00 7.41 -4.03
CA VAL A 287 -17.12 7.17 -4.96
C VAL A 287 -16.85 7.76 -6.35
N THR A 288 -16.18 8.90 -6.41
CA THR A 288 -15.88 9.58 -7.69
C THR A 288 -14.64 9.03 -8.40
N HIS A 289 -13.89 8.13 -7.77
CA HIS A 289 -12.58 7.66 -8.23
C HIS A 289 -11.60 8.80 -8.55
N LEU A 290 -11.76 9.98 -7.94
CA LEU A 290 -10.91 11.15 -8.19
C LEU A 290 -9.46 10.89 -7.75
N GLU A 291 -9.28 10.10 -6.70
CA GLU A 291 -7.96 9.71 -6.22
C GLU A 291 -7.18 8.92 -7.30
N GLU A 292 -7.85 7.98 -7.98
CA GLU A 292 -7.26 7.15 -9.04
C GLU A 292 -7.09 7.92 -10.36
N ARG A 293 -8.07 8.78 -10.71
CA ARG A 293 -8.12 9.47 -12.00
C ARG A 293 -7.23 10.71 -12.07
N VAL A 294 -7.09 11.43 -10.96
CA VAL A 294 -6.47 12.77 -10.96
C VAL A 294 -5.28 12.82 -10.01
N VAL A 295 -5.46 12.33 -8.78
CA VAL A 295 -4.44 12.48 -7.73
C VAL A 295 -3.25 11.56 -7.98
N ALA A 296 -3.48 10.26 -8.17
CA ALA A 296 -2.41 9.28 -8.41
C ALA A 296 -1.58 9.60 -9.68
N PRO A 297 -2.18 9.93 -10.85
CA PRO A 297 -1.40 10.30 -12.04
C PRO A 297 -0.62 11.61 -11.87
N ALA A 298 -1.21 12.64 -11.23
CA ALA A 298 -0.54 13.91 -11.00
C ALA A 298 0.64 13.78 -10.02
N LEU A 299 0.54 12.86 -9.06
CA LEU A 299 1.62 12.54 -8.13
C LEU A 299 2.73 11.74 -8.82
N ALA A 300 2.38 10.74 -9.62
CA ALA A 300 3.34 9.96 -10.41
C ALA A 300 4.12 10.82 -11.42
N ALA A 301 3.42 11.73 -12.12
CA ALA A 301 4.03 12.66 -13.07
C ALA A 301 5.05 13.61 -12.43
N LYS A 302 4.80 14.07 -11.19
CA LYS A 302 5.73 14.92 -10.43
C LYS A 302 6.95 14.17 -9.89
N GLN A 303 6.90 12.84 -9.85
CA GLN A 303 7.97 11.99 -9.30
C GLN A 303 8.89 11.41 -10.39
N GLY A 304 8.66 11.74 -11.67
CA GLY A 304 9.42 11.16 -12.77
C GLY A 304 9.15 9.66 -12.98
N GLY A 305 8.07 9.13 -12.39
CA GLY A 305 7.60 7.77 -12.64
C GLY A 305 6.95 7.69 -14.01
N TRP A 306 7.22 6.61 -14.74
CA TRP A 306 6.58 6.34 -16.04
C TRP A 306 5.06 6.33 -15.88
N VAL A 307 4.39 7.33 -16.47
CA VAL A 307 2.93 7.38 -16.59
C VAL A 307 2.57 6.65 -17.87
N ALA A 308 1.75 5.60 -17.76
CA ALA A 308 1.16 4.95 -18.93
C ALA A 308 0.40 6.00 -19.75
N ASP A 309 0.62 6.05 -21.07
CA ASP A 309 -0.04 7.01 -21.95
C ASP A 309 -1.56 6.93 -21.76
N PRO A 310 -2.26 8.02 -21.41
CA PRO A 310 -3.72 7.98 -21.19
C PRO A 310 -4.48 7.39 -22.37
N ARG A 311 -3.98 7.56 -23.60
CA ARG A 311 -4.57 6.97 -24.81
C ARG A 311 -4.42 5.45 -24.88
N LEU A 312 -3.34 4.91 -24.29
CA LEU A 312 -3.16 3.46 -24.14
C LEU A 312 -4.18 2.91 -23.15
N ALA A 313 -4.34 3.59 -22.01
CA ALA A 313 -5.32 3.20 -20.99
C ALA A 313 -6.76 3.27 -21.51
N GLU A 314 -7.10 4.31 -22.29
CA GLU A 314 -8.42 4.43 -22.94
C GLU A 314 -8.68 3.31 -23.95
N ALA A 315 -7.69 2.99 -24.80
CA ALA A 315 -7.80 1.92 -25.79
C ALA A 315 -7.91 0.53 -25.12
N GLN A 316 -7.14 0.30 -24.06
CA GLN A 316 -7.21 -0.93 -23.28
C GLN A 316 -8.56 -1.05 -22.56
N ALA A 317 -9.06 0.03 -21.95
CA ALA A 317 -10.37 0.01 -21.30
C ALA A 317 -11.52 -0.24 -22.28
N ALA A 318 -11.40 0.19 -23.55
CA ALA A 318 -12.35 -0.17 -24.60
C ALA A 318 -12.30 -1.67 -24.92
N LEU A 319 -11.10 -2.24 -25.01
CA LEU A 319 -10.88 -3.67 -25.22
C LEU A 319 -11.48 -4.50 -24.07
N ASP A 320 -11.25 -4.08 -22.82
CA ASP A 320 -11.75 -4.76 -21.62
C ASP A 320 -13.29 -4.73 -21.52
N ARG A 321 -13.93 -3.68 -22.09
CA ARG A 321 -15.41 -3.59 -22.20
C ARG A 321 -15.97 -4.40 -23.39
N GLY A 322 -15.12 -5.02 -24.20
CA GLY A 322 -15.51 -5.74 -25.40
C GLY A 322 -15.83 -4.84 -26.61
N ASP A 323 -15.54 -3.53 -26.54
CA ASP A 323 -15.72 -2.62 -27.66
C ASP A 323 -14.51 -2.68 -28.60
N LEU A 324 -14.48 -3.72 -29.43
CA LEU A 324 -13.38 -4.01 -30.35
C LEU A 324 -13.15 -2.88 -31.37
N THR A 325 -14.20 -2.17 -31.77
CA THR A 325 -14.10 -1.06 -32.72
C THR A 325 -13.38 0.13 -32.10
N ALA A 326 -13.82 0.56 -30.91
CA ALA A 326 -13.17 1.67 -30.21
C ALA A 326 -11.74 1.32 -29.78
N ALA A 327 -11.48 0.08 -29.35
CA ALA A 327 -10.15 -0.41 -29.05
C ALA A 327 -9.23 -0.36 -30.29
N ARG A 328 -9.69 -0.89 -31.43
CA ARG A 328 -8.93 -0.87 -32.70
C ARG A 328 -8.59 0.55 -33.13
N GLU A 329 -9.56 1.45 -33.10
CA GLU A 329 -9.34 2.87 -33.42
C GLU A 329 -8.37 3.54 -32.45
N GLY A 330 -8.49 3.26 -31.15
CA GLY A 330 -7.63 3.77 -30.09
C GLY A 330 -6.17 3.37 -30.30
N PHE A 331 -5.88 2.08 -30.43
CA PHE A 331 -4.53 1.58 -30.68
C PHE A 331 -3.98 2.06 -32.02
N THR A 332 -4.81 2.12 -33.08
CA THR A 332 -4.38 2.62 -34.40
C THR A 332 -3.98 4.09 -34.34
N ARG A 333 -4.78 4.92 -33.66
CA ARG A 333 -4.49 6.35 -33.46
C ARG A 333 -3.21 6.54 -32.65
N LEU A 334 -3.02 5.71 -31.62
CA LEU A 334 -1.84 5.74 -30.77
C LEU A 334 -0.58 5.39 -31.56
N LEU A 335 -0.59 4.31 -32.34
CA LEU A 335 0.53 3.89 -33.18
C LEU A 335 0.85 4.88 -34.32
N LYS A 336 -0.12 5.67 -34.81
CA LYS A 336 0.17 6.78 -35.74
C LYS A 336 1.07 7.85 -35.10
N SER A 337 0.89 8.10 -33.80
CA SER A 337 1.69 9.10 -33.07
C SER A 337 2.93 8.51 -32.41
N GLN A 338 2.91 7.23 -32.03
CA GLN A 338 4.00 6.51 -31.39
C GLN A 338 4.17 5.13 -32.05
N PRO A 339 4.87 5.06 -33.20
CA PRO A 339 5.00 3.82 -33.97
C PRO A 339 5.74 2.69 -33.24
N ASP A 340 6.52 3.02 -32.20
CA ASP A 340 7.35 2.08 -31.44
C ASP A 340 6.74 1.72 -30.07
N GLN A 341 5.47 2.04 -29.83
CA GLN A 341 4.80 1.64 -28.59
C GLN A 341 4.45 0.15 -28.60
N VAL A 342 5.15 -0.63 -27.78
CA VAL A 342 5.08 -2.10 -27.77
C VAL A 342 3.69 -2.62 -27.44
N ASP A 343 3.07 -2.13 -26.36
CA ASP A 343 1.79 -2.64 -25.88
C ASP A 343 0.67 -2.48 -26.92
N ALA A 344 0.59 -1.33 -27.60
CA ALA A 344 -0.38 -1.14 -28.68
C ALA A 344 -0.07 -1.98 -29.91
N MET A 345 1.21 -2.24 -30.23
CA MET A 345 1.58 -3.14 -31.33
C MET A 345 1.13 -4.57 -31.06
N LEU A 346 1.38 -5.07 -29.85
CA LEU A 346 1.02 -6.42 -29.45
C LEU A 346 -0.50 -6.57 -29.30
N ALA A 347 -1.18 -5.63 -28.66
CA ALA A 347 -2.63 -5.65 -28.49
C ALA A 347 -3.37 -5.61 -29.85
N LEU A 348 -3.02 -4.65 -30.71
CA LEU A 348 -3.64 -4.54 -32.04
C LEU A 348 -3.27 -5.73 -32.94
N GLY A 349 -2.03 -6.23 -32.84
CA GLY A 349 -1.58 -7.42 -33.56
C GLY A 349 -2.36 -8.66 -33.16
N ARG A 350 -2.59 -8.87 -31.86
CA ARG A 350 -3.43 -9.96 -31.32
C ARG A 350 -4.87 -9.87 -31.83
N MET A 351 -5.47 -8.68 -31.77
CA MET A 351 -6.83 -8.45 -32.30
C MET A 351 -6.94 -8.78 -33.80
N GLU A 352 -5.92 -8.46 -34.59
CA GLU A 352 -5.91 -8.81 -36.01
C GLU A 352 -5.75 -10.32 -36.24
N LEU A 353 -4.93 -11.00 -35.44
CA LEU A 353 -4.80 -12.46 -35.48
C LEU A 353 -6.12 -13.15 -35.12
N GLU A 354 -6.80 -12.69 -34.07
CA GLU A 354 -8.10 -13.20 -33.63
C GLU A 354 -9.19 -12.98 -34.70
N ASN A 355 -9.12 -11.87 -35.44
CA ASN A 355 -10.03 -11.55 -36.54
C ASN A 355 -9.66 -12.24 -37.88
N GLY A 356 -8.63 -13.09 -37.91
CA GLY A 356 -8.20 -13.81 -39.10
C GLY A 356 -7.32 -13.00 -40.08
N GLU A 357 -6.97 -11.75 -39.76
CA GLU A 357 -6.06 -10.87 -40.52
C GLU A 357 -4.59 -11.29 -40.31
N THR A 358 -4.28 -12.57 -40.59
CA THR A 358 -3.05 -13.26 -40.15
C THR A 358 -1.76 -12.56 -40.58
N GLN A 359 -1.69 -12.05 -41.82
CA GLN A 359 -0.49 -11.39 -42.33
C GLN A 359 -0.21 -10.05 -41.65
N ALA A 360 -1.24 -9.22 -41.46
CA ALA A 360 -1.11 -7.91 -40.83
C ALA A 360 -0.82 -8.06 -39.32
N GLY A 361 -1.54 -8.99 -38.67
CA GLY A 361 -1.36 -9.35 -37.27
C GLY A 361 0.06 -9.84 -36.99
N MET A 362 0.55 -10.84 -37.74
CA MET A 362 1.92 -11.35 -37.57
C MET A 362 2.98 -10.27 -37.83
N THR A 363 2.81 -9.45 -38.87
CA THR A 363 3.77 -8.36 -39.16
C THR A 363 3.87 -7.39 -37.98
N ARG A 364 2.75 -7.06 -37.33
CA ARG A 364 2.75 -6.13 -36.20
C ARG A 364 3.25 -6.77 -34.91
N VAL A 365 2.84 -8.01 -34.63
CA VAL A 365 3.34 -8.79 -33.49
C VAL A 365 4.86 -8.94 -33.58
N GLU A 366 5.39 -9.35 -34.73
CA GLU A 366 6.83 -9.45 -34.93
C GLU A 366 7.56 -8.13 -34.65
N ARG A 367 7.02 -7.01 -35.15
CA ARG A 367 7.62 -5.69 -34.92
C ARG A 367 7.56 -5.30 -33.43
N GLY A 368 6.47 -5.59 -32.75
CA GLY A 368 6.31 -5.36 -31.31
C GLY A 368 7.32 -6.16 -30.50
N LEU A 369 7.43 -7.47 -30.76
CA LEU A 369 8.38 -8.36 -30.08
C LEU A 369 9.84 -7.97 -30.37
N GLN A 370 10.18 -7.58 -31.60
CA GLN A 370 11.53 -7.07 -31.92
C GLN A 370 11.86 -5.78 -31.17
N THR A 371 10.89 -4.87 -31.05
CA THR A 371 11.07 -3.61 -30.31
C THR A 371 11.26 -3.88 -28.82
N LEU A 372 10.51 -4.86 -28.29
CA LEU A 372 10.61 -5.31 -26.90
C LEU A 372 11.98 -5.98 -26.63
N ALA A 373 12.39 -6.89 -27.50
CA ALA A 373 13.69 -7.57 -27.43
C ALA A 373 14.90 -6.62 -27.44
N GLY A 374 14.75 -5.44 -28.06
CA GLY A 374 15.80 -4.40 -28.05
C GLY A 374 15.83 -3.51 -26.81
N ARG A 375 14.84 -3.60 -25.89
CA ARG A 375 14.63 -2.63 -24.81
C ARG A 375 14.34 -3.25 -23.43
N ALA A 376 13.94 -4.51 -23.36
CA ALA A 376 13.45 -5.16 -22.15
C ALA A 376 14.22 -6.45 -21.82
N SER A 377 13.98 -7.01 -20.64
CA SER A 377 14.56 -8.28 -20.20
C SER A 377 14.01 -9.48 -20.99
N ALA A 378 14.75 -10.59 -20.96
CA ALA A 378 14.33 -11.86 -21.57
C ALA A 378 12.94 -12.31 -21.09
N ASP A 379 12.67 -12.13 -19.79
CA ASP A 379 11.36 -12.36 -19.19
C ASP A 379 10.23 -11.63 -19.92
N ALA A 380 10.37 -10.32 -20.17
CA ALA A 380 9.32 -9.53 -20.80
C ALA A 380 9.03 -10.01 -22.23
N VAL A 381 10.06 -10.40 -22.98
CA VAL A 381 9.92 -10.98 -24.31
C VAL A 381 9.21 -12.34 -24.24
N TRP A 382 9.58 -13.17 -23.26
CA TRP A 382 8.95 -14.47 -23.04
C TRP A 382 7.46 -14.34 -22.72
N PHE A 383 7.06 -13.50 -21.75
CA PHE A 383 5.64 -13.31 -21.43
C PHE A 383 4.83 -12.79 -22.60
N ALA A 384 5.41 -11.90 -23.41
CA ALA A 384 4.72 -11.39 -24.60
C ALA A 384 4.44 -12.52 -25.61
N ILE A 385 5.39 -13.43 -25.81
CA ILE A 385 5.21 -14.61 -26.67
C ILE A 385 4.19 -15.59 -26.05
N GLU A 386 4.31 -15.86 -24.75
CA GLU A 386 3.41 -16.77 -24.02
C GLU A 386 1.95 -16.25 -24.03
N ALA A 387 1.75 -14.93 -23.87
CA ALA A 387 0.42 -14.30 -23.90
C ALA A 387 -0.24 -14.34 -25.29
N LEU A 388 0.54 -14.44 -26.37
CA LEU A 388 0.03 -14.67 -27.72
C LEU A 388 -0.31 -16.15 -27.93
N GLY A 389 0.42 -17.05 -27.29
CA GLY A 389 0.16 -18.49 -27.32
C GLY A 389 0.05 -19.03 -28.74
N PRO A 390 -0.98 -19.84 -29.06
CA PRO A 390 -1.16 -20.41 -30.41
C PRO A 390 -1.36 -19.38 -31.53
N LEU A 391 -1.72 -18.12 -31.21
CA LEU A 391 -1.85 -17.07 -32.21
C LEU A 391 -0.50 -16.67 -32.81
N PHE A 392 0.60 -16.88 -32.08
CA PHE A 392 1.95 -16.63 -32.55
C PHE A 392 2.51 -17.87 -33.26
N ALA A 393 2.27 -17.94 -34.57
CA ALA A 393 2.80 -19.00 -35.43
C ALA A 393 4.32 -18.84 -35.64
N ILE A 394 5.13 -19.46 -34.76
CA ILE A 394 6.60 -19.37 -34.77
C ILE A 394 7.19 -19.75 -36.13
N ASP A 395 6.63 -20.78 -36.79
CA ASP A 395 7.04 -21.27 -38.10
C ASP A 395 6.90 -20.23 -39.22
N LYS A 396 6.03 -19.23 -39.03
CA LYS A 396 5.79 -18.14 -39.98
C LYS A 396 6.62 -16.89 -39.71
N VAL A 397 7.40 -16.89 -38.63
CA VAL A 397 8.25 -15.75 -38.26
C VAL A 397 9.38 -15.59 -39.27
N ARG A 398 9.65 -14.35 -39.71
CA ARG A 398 10.79 -14.10 -40.62
C ARG A 398 12.11 -14.56 -39.99
N PRO A 399 13.03 -15.22 -40.72
CA PRO A 399 14.27 -15.78 -40.14
C PRO A 399 15.13 -14.76 -39.37
N ALA A 400 15.22 -13.52 -39.87
CA ALA A 400 15.94 -12.46 -39.18
C ALA A 400 15.26 -12.00 -37.88
N SER A 401 13.92 -12.03 -37.83
CA SER A 401 13.14 -11.78 -36.62
C SER A 401 13.35 -12.91 -35.61
N ALA A 402 13.25 -14.16 -36.08
CA ALA A 402 13.43 -15.34 -35.25
C ALA A 402 14.81 -15.37 -34.60
N TRP A 403 15.87 -15.01 -35.34
CA TRP A 403 17.22 -14.87 -34.79
C TRP A 403 17.29 -13.87 -33.63
N ARG A 404 16.72 -12.68 -33.79
CA ARG A 404 16.76 -11.63 -32.74
C ARG A 404 15.96 -12.02 -31.51
N LEU A 405 14.80 -12.65 -31.70
CA LEU A 405 13.98 -13.13 -30.59
C LEU A 405 14.66 -14.28 -29.87
N ALA A 406 15.26 -15.23 -30.60
CA ALA A 406 16.05 -16.31 -30.03
C ALA A 406 17.21 -15.76 -29.18
N GLN A 407 17.97 -14.79 -29.70
CA GLN A 407 19.05 -14.16 -28.93
C GLN A 407 18.56 -13.45 -27.66
N ALA A 408 17.40 -12.80 -27.71
CA ALA A 408 16.84 -12.13 -26.54
C ALA A 408 16.38 -13.12 -25.46
N LEU A 409 16.03 -14.36 -25.85
CA LEU A 409 15.62 -15.44 -24.95
C LEU A 409 16.76 -16.40 -24.58
N ASP A 410 17.87 -16.39 -25.31
CA ASP A 410 19.05 -17.22 -25.07
C ASP A 410 20.04 -16.49 -24.15
N THR A 411 19.56 -16.12 -22.96
CA THR A 411 20.33 -15.44 -21.92
C THR A 411 20.24 -16.24 -20.61
N GLU A 412 21.20 -16.06 -19.71
CA GLU A 412 21.18 -16.75 -18.40
C GLU A 412 19.97 -16.39 -17.54
N ASP A 413 19.42 -15.19 -17.75
CA ASP A 413 18.26 -14.67 -17.04
C ASP A 413 16.91 -15.11 -17.65
N ALA A 414 16.92 -15.83 -18.78
CA ALA A 414 15.70 -16.28 -19.42
C ALA A 414 15.05 -17.44 -18.64
N PRO A 415 13.70 -17.49 -18.57
CA PRO A 415 13.01 -18.54 -17.84
C PRO A 415 13.28 -19.90 -18.50
N PRO A 416 13.46 -21.00 -17.72
CA PRO A 416 13.74 -22.33 -18.27
C PRO A 416 12.70 -22.81 -19.28
N THR A 417 11.44 -22.38 -19.14
CA THR A 417 10.33 -22.68 -20.05
C THR A 417 10.48 -22.03 -21.43
N ALA A 418 11.32 -20.99 -21.58
CA ALA A 418 11.58 -20.35 -22.86
C ALA A 418 12.47 -21.18 -23.79
N VAL A 419 13.14 -22.22 -23.29
CA VAL A 419 14.18 -22.95 -24.04
C VAL A 419 13.63 -23.62 -25.31
N GLU A 420 12.48 -24.30 -25.24
CA GLU A 420 11.88 -24.94 -26.43
C GLU A 420 11.49 -23.91 -27.49
N THR A 421 10.95 -22.78 -27.05
CA THR A 421 10.60 -21.67 -27.96
C THR A 421 11.84 -21.02 -28.54
N THR A 422 12.90 -20.89 -27.75
CA THR A 422 14.21 -20.35 -28.16
C THR A 422 14.86 -21.24 -29.22
N GLU A 423 14.86 -22.56 -29.00
CA GLU A 423 15.30 -23.56 -29.98
C GLU A 423 14.47 -23.47 -31.26
N ALA A 424 13.14 -23.44 -31.16
CA ALA A 424 12.26 -23.33 -32.33
C ALA A 424 12.56 -22.06 -33.13
N LEU A 425 12.78 -20.92 -32.46
CA LEU A 425 13.16 -19.66 -33.10
C LEU A 425 14.55 -19.76 -33.76
N TYR A 426 15.53 -20.44 -33.16
CA TYR A 426 16.80 -20.72 -33.82
C TYR A 426 16.65 -21.65 -35.03
N GLY A 427 15.78 -22.66 -34.95
CA GLY A 427 15.44 -23.53 -36.08
C GLY A 427 14.85 -22.74 -37.26
N VAL A 428 13.90 -21.84 -36.98
CA VAL A 428 13.32 -20.93 -37.99
C VAL A 428 14.38 -19.98 -38.55
N ALA A 429 15.24 -19.41 -37.71
CA ALA A 429 16.37 -18.59 -38.15
C ALA A 429 17.34 -19.36 -39.06
N GLY A 430 17.51 -20.67 -38.81
CA GLY A 430 18.30 -21.60 -39.61
C GLY A 430 17.76 -21.88 -41.01
N SER A 431 16.51 -21.51 -41.30
CA SER A 431 15.95 -21.54 -42.67
C SER A 431 16.41 -20.35 -43.53
N GLY A 432 17.05 -19.35 -42.92
CA GLY A 432 17.61 -18.18 -43.61
C GLY A 432 18.87 -18.50 -44.43
N SER A 433 19.63 -17.45 -44.76
CA SER A 433 20.85 -17.55 -45.57
C SER A 433 22.09 -17.00 -44.84
N GLY A 434 23.27 -17.40 -45.33
CA GLY A 434 24.56 -16.92 -44.84
C GLY A 434 24.98 -17.47 -43.47
N ALA A 435 25.98 -16.83 -42.87
CA ALA A 435 26.59 -17.31 -41.63
C ALA A 435 25.64 -17.27 -40.41
N ILE A 436 24.65 -16.36 -40.40
CA ILE A 436 23.66 -16.27 -39.32
C ILE A 436 22.80 -17.55 -39.26
N ALA A 437 22.36 -18.06 -40.41
CA ALA A 437 21.57 -19.30 -40.46
C ALA A 437 22.37 -20.50 -39.94
N VAL A 438 23.65 -20.60 -40.29
CA VAL A 438 24.54 -21.66 -39.78
C VAL A 438 24.75 -21.53 -38.27
N ARG A 439 24.97 -20.31 -37.75
CA ARG A 439 25.09 -20.07 -36.30
C ARG A 439 23.81 -20.42 -35.55
N ALA A 440 22.65 -20.12 -36.12
CA ALA A 440 21.36 -20.47 -35.54
C ALA A 440 21.19 -21.99 -35.42
N LEU A 441 21.52 -22.74 -36.47
CA LEU A 441 21.47 -24.21 -36.45
C LEU A 441 22.45 -24.81 -35.45
N ILE A 442 23.68 -24.28 -35.39
CA ILE A 442 24.67 -24.69 -34.38
C ILE A 442 24.11 -24.45 -32.97
N ARG A 443 23.55 -23.26 -32.71
CA ARG A 443 23.02 -22.93 -31.39
C ARG A 443 21.80 -23.78 -31.02
N ALA A 444 20.92 -24.09 -31.98
CA ALA A 444 19.81 -25.03 -31.78
C ALA A 444 20.31 -26.44 -31.42
N ALA A 445 21.35 -26.93 -32.10
CA ALA A 445 21.98 -28.21 -31.78
C ALA A 445 22.62 -28.23 -30.39
N GLU A 446 23.31 -27.14 -30.00
CA GLU A 446 23.89 -26.98 -28.67
C GLU A 446 22.83 -27.00 -27.57
N LEU A 447 21.70 -26.31 -27.76
CA LEU A 447 20.60 -26.30 -26.80
C LEU A 447 20.02 -27.72 -26.61
N ARG A 448 19.87 -28.50 -27.70
CA ARG A 448 19.40 -29.89 -27.65
C ARG A 448 20.38 -30.83 -26.95
N LEU A 449 21.69 -30.69 -27.22
CA LEU A 449 22.71 -31.50 -26.57
C LEU A 449 22.85 -31.18 -25.08
N ALA A 450 22.84 -29.90 -24.72
CA ALA A 450 23.07 -29.45 -23.34
C ALA A 450 21.90 -29.76 -22.40
N ARG A 451 20.64 -29.72 -22.88
CA ARG A 451 19.45 -29.75 -22.01
C ARG A 451 18.65 -31.04 -22.11
N THR A 452 18.32 -31.49 -23.32
CA THR A 452 17.42 -32.62 -23.53
C THR A 452 18.15 -33.93 -23.78
N GLN A 453 19.47 -33.88 -24.04
CA GLN A 453 20.29 -35.03 -24.45
C GLN A 453 19.62 -35.78 -25.62
N ASP A 454 19.11 -35.00 -26.58
CA ASP A 454 18.42 -35.48 -27.78
C ASP A 454 19.39 -35.38 -28.97
N PRO A 455 20.28 -36.38 -29.15
CA PRO A 455 21.30 -36.33 -30.18
C PRO A 455 20.72 -36.43 -31.58
N GLU A 456 19.54 -37.04 -31.76
CA GLU A 456 18.92 -37.19 -33.09
C GLU A 456 18.48 -35.84 -33.64
N ARG A 457 17.78 -35.03 -32.84
CA ARG A 457 17.36 -33.69 -33.27
C ARG A 457 18.51 -32.71 -33.39
N ALA A 458 19.54 -32.85 -32.55
CA ALA A 458 20.80 -32.12 -32.73
C ALA A 458 21.48 -32.49 -34.07
N ALA A 459 21.47 -33.78 -34.44
CA ALA A 459 22.00 -34.25 -35.72
C ALA A 459 21.21 -33.68 -36.91
N GLU A 460 19.89 -33.52 -36.80
CA GLU A 460 19.07 -32.88 -37.84
C GLU A 460 19.51 -31.44 -38.10
N TYR A 461 19.72 -30.64 -37.05
CA TYR A 461 20.21 -29.27 -37.19
C TYR A 461 21.61 -29.21 -37.81
N LEU A 462 22.51 -30.11 -37.41
CA LEU A 462 23.86 -30.18 -37.98
C LEU A 462 23.84 -30.65 -39.44
N ALA A 463 22.96 -31.59 -39.80
CA ALA A 463 22.75 -32.01 -41.19
C ALA A 463 22.29 -30.85 -42.08
N LEU A 464 21.44 -29.95 -41.56
CA LEU A 464 21.04 -28.72 -42.24
C LEU A 464 22.17 -27.68 -42.32
N ALA A 465 23.11 -27.68 -41.36
CA ALA A 465 24.22 -26.73 -41.31
C ALA A 465 25.37 -27.09 -42.26
N LYS A 466 25.75 -28.38 -42.34
CA LYS A 466 26.88 -28.89 -43.14
C LYS A 466 26.93 -28.41 -44.60
N PRO A 467 25.86 -28.52 -45.40
CA PRO A 467 25.90 -28.08 -46.81
C PRO A 467 26.01 -26.56 -46.97
N ARG A 468 25.85 -25.79 -45.88
CA ARG A 468 25.87 -24.32 -45.87
C ARG A 468 27.19 -23.73 -45.37
N LEU A 469 28.21 -24.56 -45.07
CA LEU A 469 29.55 -24.17 -44.65
C LEU A 469 30.40 -23.62 -45.82
N THR A 470 29.95 -22.53 -46.43
CA THR A 470 30.63 -21.87 -47.56
C THR A 470 30.84 -20.39 -47.26
N GLY A 471 31.81 -19.75 -47.93
CA GLY A 471 32.12 -18.33 -47.71
C GLY A 471 32.49 -18.04 -46.24
N GLU A 472 31.88 -17.01 -45.65
CA GLU A 472 32.11 -16.62 -44.24
C GLU A 472 31.75 -17.73 -43.23
N ALA A 473 30.76 -18.57 -43.55
CA ALA A 473 30.35 -19.69 -42.70
C ALA A 473 31.36 -20.83 -42.65
N ALA A 474 32.33 -20.90 -43.57
CA ALA A 474 33.36 -21.94 -43.58
C ALA A 474 34.20 -21.95 -42.28
N THR A 475 34.32 -20.79 -41.62
CA THR A 475 35.02 -20.65 -40.33
C THR A 475 34.36 -21.43 -39.18
N LEU A 476 33.08 -21.79 -39.32
CA LEU A 476 32.30 -22.53 -38.32
C LEU A 476 32.43 -24.05 -38.47
N ALA A 477 33.13 -24.54 -39.50
CA ALA A 477 33.24 -25.97 -39.79
C ALA A 477 33.85 -26.76 -38.63
N GLY A 478 34.84 -26.20 -37.93
CA GLY A 478 35.44 -26.84 -36.76
C GLY A 478 34.41 -27.07 -35.63
N ARG A 479 33.55 -26.08 -35.35
CA ARG A 479 32.52 -26.21 -34.33
C ARG A 479 31.45 -27.25 -34.70
N VAL A 480 31.08 -27.33 -35.98
CA VAL A 480 30.15 -28.36 -36.47
C VAL A 480 30.76 -29.76 -36.31
N GLN A 481 32.05 -29.93 -36.60
CA GLN A 481 32.76 -31.21 -36.41
C GLN A 481 32.85 -31.62 -34.95
N GLU A 482 33.12 -30.68 -34.04
CA GLU A 482 33.12 -30.95 -32.59
C GLU A 482 31.77 -31.45 -32.09
N LEU A 483 30.69 -30.78 -32.51
CA LEU A 483 29.32 -31.13 -32.13
C LEU A 483 28.86 -32.45 -32.75
N ASP A 484 29.26 -32.74 -34.00
CA ASP A 484 29.04 -34.07 -34.62
C ASP A 484 29.70 -35.18 -33.79
N ALA A 485 30.96 -35.01 -33.40
CA ALA A 485 31.68 -35.99 -32.59
C ALA A 485 31.08 -36.11 -31.17
N GLU A 486 30.43 -35.06 -30.67
CA GLU A 486 29.66 -35.12 -29.42
C GLU A 486 28.35 -35.89 -29.57
N VAL A 487 27.60 -35.63 -30.65
CA VAL A 487 26.39 -36.40 -31.01
C VAL A 487 26.71 -37.89 -31.16
N GLU A 488 27.78 -38.24 -31.88
CA GLU A 488 28.20 -39.63 -32.09
C GLU A 488 28.50 -40.34 -30.75
N ARG A 489 29.23 -39.67 -29.84
CA ARG A 489 29.48 -40.20 -28.48
C ARG A 489 28.20 -40.46 -27.71
N TRP A 490 27.24 -39.52 -27.74
CA TRP A 490 25.94 -39.69 -27.08
C TRP A 490 25.11 -40.85 -27.66
N VAL A 491 25.22 -41.09 -28.97
CA VAL A 491 24.55 -42.21 -29.66
C VAL A 491 25.22 -43.54 -29.33
N GLU A 492 26.55 -43.60 -29.28
CA GLU A 492 27.35 -44.80 -28.95
C GLU A 492 27.16 -45.24 -27.49
N ASP A 493 27.06 -44.30 -26.54
CA ASP A 493 26.89 -44.60 -25.11
C ASP A 493 25.51 -45.22 -24.78
N GLY A 494 24.57 -45.27 -25.74
CA GLY A 494 23.32 -46.03 -25.64
C GLY A 494 22.38 -45.62 -24.48
N ALA A 495 22.66 -44.48 -23.83
CA ALA A 495 21.94 -44.00 -22.66
C ALA A 495 20.60 -43.34 -23.00
N TRP A 496 20.46 -42.75 -24.21
CA TRP A 496 19.27 -41.97 -24.58
C TRP A 496 18.03 -42.85 -24.88
N ARG A 497 18.20 -44.04 -25.50
CA ARG A 497 17.08 -44.97 -25.82
C ARG A 497 16.37 -45.56 -24.60
N ARG A 498 16.92 -45.45 -23.38
CA ARG A 498 16.33 -46.05 -22.18
C ARG A 498 15.11 -45.30 -21.63
N ARG A 499 14.75 -44.13 -22.19
CA ARG A 499 13.54 -43.38 -21.79
C ARG A 499 12.30 -43.68 -22.66
N ASP A 500 12.45 -44.17 -23.89
CA ASP A 500 11.35 -44.24 -24.86
C ASP A 500 10.63 -45.61 -24.92
N ALA A 501 10.94 -46.54 -24.02
CA ALA A 501 10.35 -47.88 -24.01
C ALA A 501 9.65 -48.21 -22.69
N ALA A 502 8.42 -47.70 -22.51
CA ALA A 502 7.43 -48.30 -21.63
C ALA A 502 6.09 -48.44 -22.37
N PRO A 503 5.32 -49.53 -22.17
CA PRO A 503 4.16 -49.84 -22.98
C PRO A 503 2.99 -48.92 -22.65
N THR A 504 2.29 -48.47 -23.70
CA THR A 504 0.98 -47.82 -23.67
C THR A 504 -0.08 -48.72 -23.01
N THR A 505 -0.24 -48.60 -21.70
CA THR A 505 -1.53 -48.84 -21.03
C THR A 505 -2.36 -47.59 -21.14
N ALA A 506 -3.66 -47.72 -21.42
CA ALA A 506 -4.62 -46.62 -21.54
C ALA A 506 -4.36 -45.52 -20.51
N VAL A 507 -3.74 -44.43 -20.99
CA VAL A 507 -3.38 -43.28 -20.17
C VAL A 507 -4.65 -42.45 -20.06
N GLU A 508 -5.29 -42.48 -18.89
CA GLU A 508 -5.92 -41.26 -18.39
C GLU A 508 -4.88 -40.16 -18.55
N THR A 509 -5.16 -39.20 -19.43
CA THR A 509 -4.26 -38.11 -19.80
C THR A 509 -3.51 -37.64 -18.55
N PRO A 510 -2.17 -37.68 -18.51
CA PRO A 510 -1.44 -37.26 -17.32
C PRO A 510 -1.86 -35.81 -17.06
N PRO A 511 -2.19 -35.42 -15.81
CA PRO A 511 -2.48 -34.03 -15.53
C PRO A 511 -1.30 -33.20 -16.03
N ALA A 512 -1.57 -32.14 -16.80
CA ALA A 512 -0.50 -31.31 -17.33
C ALA A 512 0.35 -30.73 -16.17
N PRO A 513 1.64 -30.46 -16.40
CA PRO A 513 2.55 -30.04 -15.34
C PRO A 513 2.11 -28.70 -14.73
N PRO A 514 2.36 -28.47 -13.41
CA PRO A 514 1.98 -27.23 -12.77
C PRO A 514 2.72 -26.05 -13.40
N ARG A 515 1.98 -25.02 -13.81
CA ARG A 515 2.55 -23.73 -14.23
C ARG A 515 2.95 -22.95 -12.99
N ILE A 516 4.22 -23.04 -12.61
CA ILE A 516 4.76 -22.40 -11.42
C ILE A 516 5.28 -21.01 -11.79
N ILE A 517 4.73 -19.97 -11.17
CA ILE A 517 5.11 -18.58 -11.36
C ILE A 517 5.82 -18.11 -10.08
N PRO A 518 7.15 -17.92 -10.10
CA PRO A 518 7.87 -17.34 -8.98
C PRO A 518 7.41 -15.89 -8.78
N CYS A 519 6.96 -15.58 -7.58
CA CYS A 519 6.51 -14.24 -7.25
C CYS A 519 6.86 -13.83 -5.83
N ARG A 520 6.83 -12.53 -5.59
CA ARG A 520 6.83 -11.93 -4.27
C ARG A 520 5.47 -11.33 -3.97
N ILE A 521 5.07 -11.38 -2.71
CA ILE A 521 3.87 -10.71 -2.24
C ILE A 521 4.24 -9.26 -2.00
N VAL A 522 3.56 -8.36 -2.71
CA VAL A 522 3.78 -6.90 -2.63
C VAL A 522 2.63 -6.18 -1.93
N GLY A 523 1.51 -6.86 -1.72
CA GLY A 523 0.39 -6.35 -0.94
C GLY A 523 -0.49 -7.48 -0.44
N LEU A 524 -0.94 -7.37 0.80
CA LEU A 524 -1.85 -8.32 1.42
C LEU A 524 -2.96 -7.52 2.13
N THR A 525 -4.21 -7.73 1.72
CA THR A 525 -5.40 -7.10 2.34
C THR A 525 -6.37 -8.19 2.81
N ASP A 526 -7.50 -7.81 3.39
CA ASP A 526 -8.51 -8.79 3.81
C ASP A 526 -9.24 -9.45 2.63
N MET A 527 -9.30 -8.77 1.48
CA MET A 527 -10.08 -9.22 0.32
C MET A 527 -9.23 -9.63 -0.88
N ALA A 528 -7.97 -9.19 -0.93
CA ALA A 528 -7.11 -9.41 -2.07
C ALA A 528 -5.62 -9.53 -1.72
N LEU A 529 -4.93 -10.36 -2.48
CA LEU A 529 -3.50 -10.60 -2.48
C LEU A 529 -2.87 -9.98 -3.75
N SER A 530 -2.01 -8.99 -3.58
CA SER A 530 -1.20 -8.43 -4.67
C SER A 530 0.13 -9.16 -4.73
N VAL A 531 0.37 -9.85 -5.83
CA VAL A 531 1.63 -10.52 -6.14
C VAL A 531 2.35 -9.78 -7.26
N GLU A 532 3.66 -9.74 -7.18
CA GLU A 532 4.54 -9.31 -8.25
C GLU A 532 5.36 -10.52 -8.67
N ALA A 533 5.19 -10.97 -9.91
CA ALA A 533 6.06 -12.01 -10.47
C ALA A 533 7.51 -11.53 -10.45
N ALA A 534 8.48 -12.44 -10.48
CA ALA A 534 9.90 -12.11 -10.62
C ALA A 534 10.19 -11.17 -11.81
N THR A 535 9.24 -11.13 -12.74
CA THR A 535 9.30 -10.49 -14.04
C THR A 535 8.70 -9.08 -14.01
N GLY A 536 8.35 -8.60 -12.81
CA GLY A 536 7.84 -7.25 -12.52
C GLY A 536 6.34 -7.08 -12.74
N GLN A 537 5.67 -8.08 -13.30
CA GLN A 537 4.22 -8.05 -13.53
C GLN A 537 3.48 -8.14 -12.19
N ARG A 538 2.66 -7.13 -11.90
CA ARG A 538 1.80 -7.10 -10.72
C ARG A 538 0.41 -7.60 -11.04
N ARG A 539 -0.10 -8.50 -10.23
CA ARG A 539 -1.49 -8.97 -10.29
C ARG A 539 -2.10 -8.95 -8.89
N THR A 540 -3.32 -8.45 -8.82
CA THR A 540 -4.12 -8.50 -7.60
C THR A 540 -5.16 -9.60 -7.75
N LEU A 541 -5.10 -10.57 -6.85
CA LEU A 541 -5.98 -11.75 -6.79
C LEU A 541 -6.95 -11.53 -5.64
N ALA A 542 -8.24 -11.80 -5.83
CA ALA A 542 -9.14 -11.92 -4.71
C ALA A 542 -8.72 -13.10 -3.81
N MET A 543 -8.96 -13.03 -2.50
CA MET A 543 -8.64 -14.16 -1.61
C MET A 543 -9.37 -15.46 -2.01
N THR A 544 -10.53 -15.34 -2.66
CA THR A 544 -11.29 -16.47 -3.21
C THR A 544 -10.65 -17.10 -4.44
N GLU A 545 -9.72 -16.42 -5.12
CA GLU A 545 -8.95 -17.00 -6.23
C GLU A 545 -7.84 -17.95 -5.74
N VAL A 546 -7.48 -17.93 -4.44
CA VAL A 546 -6.53 -18.88 -3.87
C VAL A 546 -7.28 -20.14 -3.47
N LEU A 547 -7.07 -21.23 -4.22
CA LEU A 547 -7.75 -22.51 -4.09
C LEU A 547 -7.03 -23.48 -3.13
N ALA A 548 -5.71 -23.36 -3.00
CA ALA A 548 -4.93 -24.12 -2.03
C ALA A 548 -3.63 -23.41 -1.62
N ILE A 549 -3.15 -23.74 -0.42
CA ILE A 549 -1.88 -23.25 0.13
C ILE A 549 -1.04 -24.48 0.48
N ALA A 550 0.05 -24.69 -0.26
CA ALA A 550 1.00 -25.77 -0.04
C ALA A 550 2.30 -25.24 0.57
N VAL A 551 2.82 -25.96 1.57
CA VAL A 551 4.01 -25.54 2.31
C VAL A 551 4.98 -26.70 2.45
N GLY A 552 6.26 -26.43 2.21
CA GLY A 552 7.32 -27.40 2.43
C GLY A 552 8.64 -26.77 2.88
N LEU A 553 9.46 -27.59 3.54
CA LEU A 553 10.82 -27.24 3.96
C LEU A 553 11.84 -27.78 2.97
N LEU A 554 12.78 -26.91 2.57
CA LEU A 554 13.87 -27.24 1.65
C LEU A 554 15.24 -27.01 2.29
N PRO A 555 16.28 -27.79 1.93
CA PRO A 555 17.64 -27.54 2.36
C PRO A 555 18.21 -26.29 1.68
N LEU A 556 18.86 -25.43 2.48
CA LEU A 556 19.62 -24.27 2.05
C LEU A 556 21.11 -24.55 2.28
N ALA A 557 21.89 -24.53 1.19
CA ALA A 557 23.33 -24.79 1.26
C ALA A 557 24.03 -23.73 2.14
N GLY A 558 24.72 -24.20 3.18
CA GLY A 558 25.55 -23.36 4.05
C GLY A 558 27.01 -23.33 3.58
N PRO A 559 27.87 -22.52 4.23
CA PRO A 559 29.32 -22.56 4.02
C PRO A 559 29.88 -23.99 4.13
N PRO A 560 30.94 -24.35 3.38
CA PRO A 560 31.55 -25.68 3.43
C PRO A 560 31.86 -26.09 4.87
N GLY A 561 31.37 -27.27 5.29
CA GLY A 561 31.57 -27.79 6.65
C GLY A 561 30.50 -27.41 7.68
N THR A 562 29.44 -26.69 7.30
CA THR A 562 28.29 -26.41 8.17
C THR A 562 27.06 -27.24 7.77
N PRO A 563 26.23 -27.70 8.72
CA PRO A 563 25.01 -28.44 8.41
C PRO A 563 24.03 -27.57 7.60
N PRO A 564 23.30 -28.13 6.61
CA PRO A 564 22.38 -27.38 5.78
C PRO A 564 21.29 -26.72 6.63
N ARG A 565 21.06 -25.43 6.41
CA ARG A 565 19.94 -24.70 7.04
C ARG A 565 18.65 -25.08 6.31
N GLN A 566 17.49 -24.89 6.93
CA GLN A 566 16.21 -25.13 6.27
C GLN A 566 15.55 -23.80 5.92
N THR A 567 14.98 -23.71 4.72
CA THR A 567 14.12 -22.61 4.28
C THR A 567 12.71 -23.14 4.02
N VAL A 568 11.72 -22.27 4.09
CA VAL A 568 10.33 -22.61 3.77
C VAL A 568 9.98 -22.08 2.38
N LEU A 569 9.26 -22.89 1.62
CA LEU A 569 8.66 -22.54 0.34
C LEU A 569 7.14 -22.60 0.47
N THR A 570 6.45 -21.58 -0.06
CA THR A 570 4.99 -21.46 0.00
C THR A 570 4.41 -21.33 -1.39
N ASP A 571 3.51 -22.23 -1.75
CA ASP A 571 2.84 -22.25 -3.03
C ASP A 571 1.36 -21.87 -2.85
N LEU A 572 0.90 -20.89 -3.62
CA LEU A 572 -0.50 -20.46 -3.67
C LEU A 572 -1.11 -20.95 -4.98
N VAL A 573 -1.97 -21.96 -4.90
CA VAL A 573 -2.63 -22.54 -6.07
C VAL A 573 -3.82 -21.65 -6.43
N VAL A 574 -3.82 -21.10 -7.65
CA VAL A 574 -4.88 -20.20 -8.12
C VAL A 574 -5.79 -20.83 -9.18
N SER A 575 -5.36 -21.96 -9.74
CA SER A 575 -6.17 -22.82 -10.59
C SER A 575 -5.66 -24.25 -10.45
N TRP A 576 -6.56 -25.23 -10.42
CA TRP A 576 -6.17 -26.64 -10.51
C TRP A 576 -5.99 -27.12 -11.95
N GLY A 577 -6.36 -26.29 -12.93
CA GLY A 577 -6.37 -26.66 -14.34
C GLY A 577 -7.52 -27.61 -14.70
N ASP A 578 -7.69 -27.86 -15.99
CA ASP A 578 -8.66 -28.82 -16.56
C ASP A 578 -7.91 -30.00 -17.21
N ALA A 579 -8.61 -30.94 -17.86
CA ALA A 579 -8.05 -32.18 -18.43
C ALA A 579 -6.87 -32.02 -19.45
N GLY A 580 -6.49 -30.79 -19.81
CA GLY A 580 -5.32 -30.47 -20.64
C GLY A 580 -4.41 -29.36 -20.11
N GLU A 581 -4.70 -28.75 -18.94
CA GLU A 581 -3.88 -27.70 -18.33
C GLU A 581 -3.55 -28.04 -16.87
N GLY A 582 -2.31 -27.82 -16.46
CA GLY A 582 -1.88 -28.14 -15.10
C GLY A 582 -2.25 -27.04 -14.09
N PRO A 583 -2.10 -27.30 -12.78
CA PRO A 583 -2.39 -26.30 -11.78
C PRO A 583 -1.51 -25.06 -11.97
N THR A 584 -2.11 -23.87 -11.91
CA THR A 584 -1.37 -22.62 -11.88
C THR A 584 -1.01 -22.29 -10.43
N VAL A 585 0.28 -22.20 -10.15
CA VAL A 585 0.83 -22.08 -8.80
C VAL A 585 1.70 -20.84 -8.71
N LEU A 586 1.41 -19.97 -7.76
CA LEU A 586 2.23 -18.82 -7.43
C LEU A 586 3.21 -19.23 -6.33
N ARG A 587 4.48 -19.36 -6.68
CA ARG A 587 5.52 -19.85 -5.77
C ARG A 587 6.24 -18.71 -5.12
N VAL A 588 6.20 -18.69 -3.78
CA VAL A 588 6.76 -17.63 -2.96
C VAL A 588 7.77 -18.22 -1.99
N ASN A 589 9.04 -17.86 -2.18
CA ASN A 589 10.09 -18.18 -1.22
C ASN A 589 10.01 -17.28 0.03
N ILE A 590 10.72 -17.65 1.10
CA ILE A 590 10.65 -16.91 2.37
C ILE A 590 10.99 -15.41 2.26
N VAL A 591 11.83 -15.02 1.30
CA VAL A 591 12.20 -13.62 1.06
C VAL A 591 11.08 -12.90 0.30
N GLY A 592 10.51 -13.55 -0.70
CA GLY A 592 9.39 -13.07 -1.52
C GLY A 592 8.08 -12.98 -0.75
N LEU A 593 7.94 -13.67 0.38
CA LEU A 593 6.80 -13.47 1.29
C LEU A 593 6.81 -12.08 1.93
N ALA A 594 7.95 -11.37 1.87
CA ALA A 594 8.14 -10.07 2.50
C ALA A 594 7.64 -10.07 3.96
N LEU A 595 7.91 -11.15 4.72
CA LEU A 595 7.38 -11.34 6.07
C LEU A 595 7.74 -10.19 7.01
N ASN A 596 8.92 -9.60 6.84
CA ASN A 596 9.34 -8.46 7.65
C ASN A 596 8.60 -7.15 7.27
N HIS A 597 8.05 -7.09 6.05
CA HIS A 597 7.19 -6.00 5.59
C HIS A 597 5.75 -6.17 6.10
N PHE A 598 5.19 -7.40 6.12
CA PHE A 598 3.81 -7.68 6.58
C PHE A 598 3.68 -8.08 8.07
N TYR A 599 4.80 -8.35 8.75
CA TYR A 599 4.84 -8.71 10.17
C TYR A 599 6.12 -8.13 10.82
N PRO A 600 6.30 -6.79 10.79
CA PRO A 600 7.53 -6.15 11.22
C PRO A 600 7.80 -6.38 12.71
N GLY A 601 9.05 -6.70 13.06
CA GLY A 601 9.50 -6.92 14.44
C GLY A 601 9.08 -8.25 15.06
N VAL A 602 8.36 -9.10 14.30
CA VAL A 602 8.06 -10.47 14.70
C VAL A 602 9.19 -11.39 14.24
N PRO A 603 9.70 -12.31 15.09
CA PRO A 603 10.73 -13.26 14.67
C PRO A 603 10.27 -14.04 13.41
N PRO A 604 11.16 -14.28 12.42
CA PRO A 604 10.75 -14.80 11.10
C PRO A 604 9.87 -16.06 11.13
N LYS A 605 10.15 -16.98 12.08
CA LYS A 605 9.35 -18.20 12.28
C LYS A 605 7.92 -17.91 12.73
N GLU A 606 7.75 -16.95 13.63
CA GLU A 606 6.44 -16.55 14.15
C GLU A 606 5.69 -15.68 13.12
N ALA A 607 6.41 -14.82 12.38
CA ALA A 607 5.86 -14.04 11.28
C ALA A 607 5.28 -14.97 10.19
N TYR A 608 6.00 -16.03 9.85
CA TYR A 608 5.55 -17.03 8.89
C TYR A 608 4.31 -17.81 9.37
N ALA A 609 4.27 -18.21 10.64
CA ALA A 609 3.11 -18.89 11.20
C ALA A 609 1.84 -18.01 11.18
N ARG A 610 2.00 -16.71 11.48
CA ARG A 610 0.91 -15.73 11.40
C ARG A 610 0.44 -15.52 9.97
N PHE A 611 1.37 -15.42 9.02
CA PHE A 611 1.07 -15.36 7.59
C PHE A 611 0.21 -16.53 7.12
N LEU A 612 0.61 -17.77 7.43
CA LEU A 612 -0.16 -18.95 7.05
C LEU A 612 -1.54 -18.99 7.70
N ALA A 613 -1.65 -18.63 8.98
CA ALA A 613 -2.92 -18.57 9.68
C ALA A 613 -3.87 -17.54 9.06
N ASP A 614 -3.36 -16.35 8.72
CA ASP A 614 -4.11 -15.30 8.04
C ASP A 614 -4.59 -15.76 6.66
N MET A 615 -3.71 -16.35 5.84
CA MET A 615 -4.07 -16.85 4.52
C MET A 615 -5.12 -17.96 4.59
N LEU A 616 -4.97 -18.94 5.47
CA LEU A 616 -5.94 -20.04 5.63
C LEU A 616 -7.29 -19.60 6.20
N ALA A 617 -7.33 -18.51 6.98
CA ALA A 617 -8.58 -17.98 7.53
C ALA A 617 -9.35 -17.10 6.54
N ARG A 618 -8.63 -16.45 5.61
CA ARG A 618 -9.19 -15.46 4.66
C ARG A 618 -9.52 -16.06 3.30
N THR A 619 -8.99 -17.24 3.01
CA THR A 619 -9.23 -17.99 1.78
C THR A 619 -10.13 -19.19 2.08
N ASN A 620 -10.82 -19.71 1.07
CA ASN A 620 -11.40 -21.07 1.13
C ASN A 620 -10.37 -22.13 0.67
N ALA A 621 -9.08 -21.82 0.80
CA ALA A 621 -8.02 -22.62 0.24
C ALA A 621 -7.84 -23.94 1.02
N ASN A 622 -7.66 -25.04 0.30
CA ASN A 622 -7.22 -26.28 0.91
C ASN A 622 -5.79 -26.11 1.45
N ALA A 623 -5.56 -26.53 2.69
CA ALA A 623 -4.22 -26.61 3.25
C ALA A 623 -3.54 -27.90 2.82
N LEU A 624 -2.33 -27.80 2.30
CA LEU A 624 -1.51 -28.96 1.92
C LEU A 624 -0.22 -28.94 2.78
N PRO A 625 0.04 -29.97 3.60
CA PRO A 625 -0.65 -31.27 3.64
C PRO A 625 -2.02 -31.28 4.33
N ASP A 626 -2.20 -30.50 5.40
CA ASP A 626 -3.49 -30.32 6.07
C ASP A 626 -3.47 -29.10 7.02
N VAL A 627 -4.65 -28.59 7.39
CA VAL A 627 -4.79 -27.37 8.21
C VAL A 627 -4.17 -27.52 9.59
N SER A 628 -4.23 -28.72 10.19
CA SER A 628 -3.74 -28.96 11.54
C SER A 628 -2.21 -28.95 11.61
N SER A 629 -1.55 -29.59 10.64
CA SER A 629 -0.09 -29.60 10.49
C SER A 629 0.46 -28.20 10.23
N LEU A 630 -0.15 -27.45 9.30
CA LEU A 630 0.29 -26.08 8.99
C LEU A 630 0.16 -25.13 10.19
N LYS A 631 -0.94 -25.21 10.95
CA LYS A 631 -1.15 -24.39 12.16
C LYS A 631 -0.18 -24.72 13.29
N GLN A 632 0.28 -25.96 13.38
CA GLN A 632 1.27 -26.40 14.36
C GLN A 632 2.72 -26.14 13.92
N GLY A 633 2.93 -25.57 12.72
CA GLY A 633 4.26 -25.33 12.15
C GLY A 633 4.99 -26.61 11.74
N GLN A 634 4.24 -27.69 11.47
CA GLN A 634 4.74 -28.97 11.01
C GLN A 634 4.67 -29.01 9.49
N TYR A 635 5.82 -28.80 8.84
CA TYR A 635 5.91 -28.77 7.38
C TYR A 635 6.66 -30.01 6.88
N PRO A 636 6.17 -30.68 5.82
CA PRO A 636 6.88 -31.78 5.18
C PRO A 636 8.23 -31.29 4.62
N ARG A 637 9.24 -32.16 4.69
CA ARG A 637 10.60 -31.86 4.24
C ARG A 637 10.84 -32.49 2.88
N PHE A 638 11.45 -31.73 1.98
CA PHE A 638 11.78 -32.13 0.63
C PHE A 638 13.26 -31.83 0.36
N ASN A 639 13.90 -32.61 -0.50
CA ASN A 639 15.31 -32.41 -0.87
C ASN A 639 15.47 -31.39 -2.00
N SER A 640 14.40 -31.11 -2.76
CA SER A 640 14.39 -30.12 -3.85
C SER A 640 12.99 -29.54 -4.08
N GLU A 641 12.92 -28.37 -4.74
CA GLU A 641 11.66 -27.77 -5.17
C GLU A 641 10.84 -28.70 -6.08
N ALA A 642 11.54 -29.51 -6.88
CA ALA A 642 10.90 -30.45 -7.79
C ALA A 642 10.25 -31.63 -7.06
N GLU A 643 10.85 -32.09 -5.96
CA GLU A 643 10.25 -33.11 -5.09
C GLU A 643 9.00 -32.56 -4.36
N LEU A 644 9.01 -31.29 -3.96
CA LEU A 644 7.84 -30.61 -3.40
C LEU A 644 6.71 -30.52 -4.44
N SER A 645 7.02 -30.07 -5.66
CA SER A 645 6.05 -30.01 -6.76
C SER A 645 5.47 -31.40 -7.07
N GLN A 646 6.32 -32.43 -7.09
CA GLN A 646 5.88 -33.81 -7.30
C GLN A 646 4.94 -34.29 -6.21
N HIS A 647 5.23 -33.95 -4.95
CA HIS A 647 4.43 -34.37 -3.82
C HIS A 647 3.04 -33.75 -3.81
N PHE A 648 2.93 -32.44 -4.08
CA PHE A 648 1.64 -31.73 -4.00
C PHE A 648 0.82 -31.76 -5.30
N TYR A 649 1.48 -31.92 -6.46
CA TYR A 649 0.83 -31.81 -7.77
C TYR A 649 0.99 -33.05 -8.65
N GLY A 650 1.71 -34.09 -8.18
CA GLY A 650 1.71 -35.40 -8.82
C GLY A 650 2.70 -35.62 -9.98
N MET A 651 3.72 -34.77 -10.18
CA MET A 651 4.69 -34.93 -11.29
C MET A 651 6.17 -34.67 -10.95
N SER A 652 7.04 -35.59 -11.40
CA SER A 652 8.49 -35.69 -11.13
C SER A 652 9.35 -34.61 -11.82
N ALA A 653 10.54 -34.37 -11.26
CA ALA A 653 11.58 -33.38 -11.56
C ALA A 653 12.17 -33.32 -12.99
N ALA A 654 11.48 -33.85 -13.99
CA ALA A 654 11.93 -33.83 -15.39
C ALA A 654 11.09 -32.90 -16.29
N ALA A 655 10.11 -32.17 -15.75
CA ALA A 655 9.15 -31.38 -16.54
C ALA A 655 8.88 -29.95 -15.98
N ALA A 656 9.86 -29.32 -15.31
CA ALA A 656 9.79 -27.92 -14.91
C ALA A 656 11.03 -27.15 -15.40
#